data_AF-A0A1B8AQ63-F1
#
_entry.id   AF-A0A1B8AQ63-F1
#
_cell.length_a   1.000
_cell.length_b   1.000
_cell.length_c   1.000
_cell.angle_alpha   90.00
_cell.angle_beta   90.00
_cell.angle_gamma   90.00
#
_symmetry.space_group_name_H-M   'P 1'
#
loop_
_entity.id
_entity.type
_entity.pdbx_description
1 polymer ?
#
loop_
_entity_poly.entity_id
_entity_poly.type
_entity_poly.pdbx_seq_one_letter_code
_entity_poly.pdbx_strand_id
1 'polypeptide(L)'
;MSNPAERMLRLDMALTANGTPNQVYYTEAGKRRGNRRKNDNPTDIINLVPPRAGGDHRLWITDRIMEPQTIPHFIEFLMHGCLPGDRKTSQPLLTVEETRNMSRPFPEWAPAPFKFQQRSTSEWLGIRIGSHEDSSRLWLVAKEVHAMKSRLWEGIPPLSERRWKELQLDDPRHFGDACQYFMAVIDVFAYLNHPRTKNALRTTYNLIWGHLRVFEQAINAKRKAENDAYEEVSVTGLWYQYIRAHYDCICDNAHQWVISHINRIREPLVLEIASHQPSDPEEFDARQLELADLIHDLGQNTVEADYIIFMPTDGYKGDSSPAKEHEPLTAAHKKPFREEPISWSANINGRGLDYIQRVRYLTRKERYYYYEREGLDLLDSSENEPGRLVVTCISQIDAQTTARLELRGPSEPRLDRWIEYAQKPLTRLNGFAAFRLCHKYDDKKWNEFKTKFEADIADWGLGKKGIDDVRKECKIHWIDGKQETIKDAKRKFYSVLPNLPVHHRMFLAIDEATIQSYLEPNSSKFVLAVDAQYGTVGEEGEGDDPPSEQDHEVPGYNGTVRILGSLLWDELGAMQTTQGVLLKRLWPYAMSDVEKVYRGYKPGTVLKFSSYEETAAWEVLNAVLPFAIRFVARRGGLNS
;
A
#
# COMPACT_ATOMS: atom_id res chain seq x y z
N MET A 1 -25.90 -0.83 44.61
CA MET A 1 -25.69 -2.28 44.37
C MET A 1 -25.26 -2.42 42.92
N SER A 2 -24.15 -3.10 42.62
CA SER A 2 -23.74 -3.34 41.22
C SER A 2 -24.81 -4.16 40.51
N ASN A 3 -25.15 -3.74 39.29
CA ASN A 3 -26.05 -4.42 38.37
C ASN A 3 -25.51 -5.85 38.05
N PRO A 4 -26.38 -6.87 37.86
CA PRO A 4 -26.00 -8.22 37.43
C PRO A 4 -24.95 -8.31 36.31
N ALA A 5 -25.06 -7.52 35.24
CA ALA A 5 -24.11 -7.50 34.13
C ALA A 5 -22.70 -7.10 34.57
N GLU A 6 -22.58 -6.10 35.45
CA GLU A 6 -21.30 -5.65 35.99
C GLU A 6 -20.65 -6.73 36.88
N ARG A 7 -21.44 -7.48 37.66
CA ARG A 7 -20.88 -8.58 38.48
C ARG A 7 -20.31 -9.68 37.60
N MET A 8 -21.02 -10.02 36.53
CA MET A 8 -20.60 -11.06 35.59
C MET A 8 -19.37 -10.64 34.79
N LEU A 9 -19.31 -9.38 34.37
CA LEU A 9 -18.11 -8.79 33.77
C LEU A 9 -16.90 -8.93 34.70
N ARG A 10 -17.03 -8.55 35.97
CA ARG A 10 -15.94 -8.64 36.96
C ARG A 10 -15.50 -10.08 37.21
N LEU A 11 -16.43 -11.02 37.28
CA LEU A 11 -16.15 -12.44 37.46
C LEU A 11 -15.40 -13.02 36.25
N ASP A 12 -15.89 -12.79 35.02
CA ASP A 12 -15.23 -13.25 33.78
C ASP A 12 -13.82 -12.64 33.66
N MET A 13 -13.66 -11.34 33.92
CA MET A 13 -12.34 -10.71 33.91
C MET A 13 -11.37 -11.36 34.91
N ALA A 14 -11.85 -11.77 36.09
CA ALA A 14 -11.01 -12.48 37.06
C ALA A 14 -10.63 -13.89 36.58
N LEU A 15 -11.58 -14.62 35.98
CA LEU A 15 -11.38 -15.99 35.50
C LEU A 15 -10.52 -16.07 34.22
N THR A 16 -10.61 -15.06 33.34
CA THR A 16 -9.92 -15.05 32.04
C THR A 16 -8.75 -14.08 31.99
N ALA A 17 -8.26 -13.62 33.14
CA ALA A 17 -7.07 -12.77 33.26
C ALA A 17 -5.86 -13.35 32.51
N ASN A 18 -5.67 -14.67 32.57
CA ASN A 18 -4.55 -15.38 31.94
C ASN A 18 -4.83 -15.84 30.49
N GLY A 19 -5.95 -15.43 29.88
CA GLY A 19 -6.35 -15.82 28.53
C GLY A 19 -7.68 -16.58 28.50
N THR A 20 -8.15 -16.87 27.29
CA THR A 20 -9.37 -17.67 27.05
C THR A 20 -8.99 -19.06 26.51
N PRO A 21 -9.70 -20.15 26.88
CA PRO A 21 -9.34 -21.52 26.51
C PRO A 21 -9.04 -21.75 25.02
N ASN A 22 -9.81 -21.12 24.13
CA ASN A 22 -9.69 -21.33 22.68
C ASN A 22 -8.67 -20.41 21.99
N GLN A 23 -7.96 -19.54 22.74
CA GLN A 23 -7.04 -18.57 22.13
C GLN A 23 -5.91 -19.24 21.35
N VAL A 24 -5.37 -20.34 21.88
CA VAL A 24 -4.29 -21.10 21.23
C VAL A 24 -4.78 -21.74 19.93
N TYR A 25 -5.99 -22.32 19.96
CA TYR A 25 -6.62 -22.91 18.77
C TYR A 25 -6.72 -21.89 17.64
N TYR A 26 -7.37 -20.76 17.88
CA TYR A 26 -7.58 -19.74 16.84
C TYR A 26 -6.26 -19.15 16.33
N THR A 27 -5.29 -18.95 17.22
CA THR A 27 -3.96 -18.43 16.85
C THR A 27 -3.25 -19.39 15.89
N GLU A 28 -3.25 -20.69 16.18
CA GLU A 28 -2.61 -21.69 15.33
C GLU A 28 -3.40 -21.95 14.05
N ALA A 29 -4.73 -21.91 14.11
CA ALA A 29 -5.60 -22.06 12.94
C ALA A 29 -5.40 -20.89 11.94
N GLY A 30 -5.38 -19.64 12.42
CA GLY A 30 -5.11 -18.47 11.58
C GLY A 30 -3.70 -18.49 10.96
N LYS A 31 -2.67 -18.93 11.70
CA LYS A 31 -1.32 -19.13 11.16
C LYS A 31 -1.28 -20.18 10.05
N ARG A 32 -1.99 -21.31 10.21
CA ARG A 32 -2.06 -22.36 9.18
C ARG A 32 -2.77 -21.89 7.91
N ARG A 33 -3.79 -21.04 8.05
CA ARG A 33 -4.51 -20.44 6.92
C ARG A 33 -3.73 -19.32 6.22
N GLY A 34 -2.63 -18.83 6.82
CA GLY A 34 -1.85 -17.71 6.28
C GLY A 34 -2.50 -16.34 6.53
N ASN A 35 -3.53 -16.29 7.37
CA ASN A 35 -4.28 -15.07 7.72
C ASN A 35 -3.68 -14.33 8.92
N ARG A 36 -2.55 -14.80 9.44
CA ARG A 36 -1.81 -14.19 10.56
C ARG A 36 -0.31 -14.30 10.33
N ARG A 37 0.44 -13.31 10.82
CA ARG A 37 1.90 -13.40 10.87
C ARG A 37 2.36 -14.57 11.74
N LYS A 38 3.54 -15.12 11.42
CA LYS A 38 4.11 -16.25 12.16
C LYS A 38 4.51 -15.89 13.59
N ASN A 39 4.91 -14.64 13.83
CA ASN A 39 5.30 -14.14 15.14
C ASN A 39 4.28 -13.09 15.64
N ASP A 40 4.11 -13.03 16.96
CA ASP A 40 3.18 -12.12 17.64
C ASP A 40 3.74 -10.70 17.81
N ASN A 41 5.01 -10.47 17.50
CA ASN A 41 5.56 -9.11 17.46
C ASN A 41 4.99 -8.37 16.23
N PRO A 42 4.30 -7.21 16.42
CA PRO A 42 3.65 -6.48 15.33
C PRO A 42 4.62 -5.93 14.29
N THR A 43 5.92 -5.89 14.59
CA THR A 43 6.96 -5.48 13.64
C THR A 43 7.94 -6.61 13.33
N ASP A 44 7.64 -7.87 13.67
CA ASP A 44 8.49 -8.96 13.19
C ASP A 44 8.34 -9.14 11.68
N ILE A 45 9.28 -8.52 10.99
CA ILE A 45 9.42 -8.48 9.55
C ILE A 45 10.65 -9.27 9.10
N ILE A 46 11.09 -10.29 9.85
CA ILE A 46 12.23 -11.15 9.46
C ILE A 46 12.03 -11.75 8.06
N ASN A 47 10.78 -11.97 7.65
CA ASN A 47 10.46 -12.42 6.30
C ASN A 47 10.40 -11.27 5.27
N LEU A 48 10.47 -9.99 5.65
CA LEU A 48 10.41 -8.84 4.72
C LEU A 48 11.77 -8.15 4.52
N VAL A 49 12.81 -8.64 5.21
CA VAL A 49 14.22 -8.21 5.09
C VAL A 49 15.05 -9.46 4.74
N PRO A 50 16.07 -9.37 3.87
CA PRO A 50 16.78 -10.57 3.43
C PRO A 50 17.42 -11.32 4.62
N PRO A 51 17.28 -12.65 4.67
CA PRO A 51 17.97 -13.46 5.67
C PRO A 51 19.50 -13.43 5.42
N ARG A 52 20.29 -13.58 6.49
CA ARG A 52 21.77 -13.60 6.41
C ARG A 52 22.34 -14.75 5.58
N ALA A 53 21.55 -15.81 5.33
CA ALA A 53 21.85 -16.89 4.39
C ALA A 53 20.52 -17.52 3.89
N GLY A 54 20.40 -17.79 2.59
CA GLY A 54 19.34 -18.68 2.05
C GLY A 54 18.04 -18.06 1.53
N GLY A 55 17.93 -16.74 1.39
CA GLY A 55 16.75 -16.07 0.79
C GLY A 55 16.80 -15.94 -0.73
N ASP A 56 17.53 -16.83 -1.40
CA ASP A 56 18.13 -16.54 -2.69
C ASP A 56 17.14 -16.50 -3.86
N HIS A 57 15.93 -17.07 -3.76
CA HIS A 57 14.97 -17.12 -4.86
C HIS A 57 13.95 -15.97 -4.88
N ARG A 58 13.83 -15.21 -3.79
CA ARG A 58 12.90 -14.06 -3.70
C ARG A 58 13.55 -12.81 -4.27
N LEU A 59 12.75 -11.96 -4.90
CA LEU A 59 13.20 -10.67 -5.39
C LEU A 59 13.28 -9.66 -4.24
N TRP A 60 14.51 -9.27 -3.93
CA TRP A 60 14.83 -8.22 -2.97
C TRP A 60 15.18 -6.94 -3.72
N ILE A 61 14.60 -5.82 -3.32
CA ILE A 61 14.88 -4.52 -3.94
C ILE A 61 15.30 -3.49 -2.92
N THR A 62 16.11 -2.52 -3.33
CA THR A 62 16.60 -1.47 -2.46
C THR A 62 15.46 -0.50 -2.15
N ASP A 63 15.12 -0.41 -0.87
CA ASP A 63 14.07 0.49 -0.41
C ASP A 63 14.59 1.93 -0.35
N ARG A 64 13.96 2.80 -1.14
CA ARG A 64 14.06 4.24 -0.97
C ARG A 64 13.07 4.58 0.14
N ILE A 65 13.61 4.73 1.35
CA ILE A 65 12.84 4.74 2.59
C ILE A 65 11.64 5.72 2.52
N MET A 66 11.88 6.90 1.94
CA MET A 66 10.84 7.80 1.42
C MET A 66 10.76 7.65 -0.08
N GLU A 67 9.55 7.60 -0.63
CA GLU A 67 9.37 7.50 -2.07
C GLU A 67 9.86 8.77 -2.79
N PRO A 68 10.64 8.67 -3.89
CA PRO A 68 11.27 9.83 -4.52
C PRO A 68 10.31 10.94 -4.98
N GLN A 69 9.13 10.57 -5.44
CA GLN A 69 8.09 11.50 -5.88
C GLN A 69 7.54 12.38 -4.73
N THR A 70 7.87 12.08 -3.47
CA THR A 70 7.55 12.96 -2.34
C THR A 70 8.13 14.37 -2.52
N ILE A 71 9.31 14.51 -3.13
CA ILE A 71 9.97 15.81 -3.36
C ILE A 71 9.27 16.65 -4.41
N PRO A 72 9.02 16.19 -5.65
CA PRO A 72 8.28 16.99 -6.62
C PRO A 72 6.89 17.37 -6.10
N HIS A 73 6.20 16.48 -5.37
CA HIS A 73 4.92 16.81 -4.74
C HIS A 73 5.04 17.89 -3.65
N PHE A 74 6.11 17.85 -2.85
CA PHE A 74 6.38 18.90 -1.89
C PHE A 74 6.71 20.25 -2.56
N ILE A 75 7.51 20.23 -3.63
CA ILE A 75 7.84 21.43 -4.41
C ILE A 75 6.57 22.05 -5.02
N GLU A 76 5.65 21.22 -5.52
CA GLU A 76 4.33 21.68 -5.97
C GLU A 76 3.53 22.30 -4.83
N PHE A 77 3.52 21.66 -3.66
CA PHE A 77 2.87 22.19 -2.46
C PHE A 77 3.43 23.57 -2.05
N LEU A 78 4.74 23.80 -2.15
CA LEU A 78 5.34 25.11 -1.83
C LEU A 78 4.79 26.27 -2.66
N MET A 79 4.30 26.00 -3.87
CA MET A 79 3.75 27.01 -4.78
C MET A 79 2.24 27.23 -4.60
N HIS A 80 1.50 26.19 -4.22
CA HIS A 80 0.03 26.23 -4.25
C HIS A 80 -0.63 26.09 -2.87
N GLY A 81 0.13 25.63 -1.87
CA GLY A 81 -0.34 25.45 -0.51
C GLY A 81 -1.38 24.34 -0.33
N CYS A 82 -1.61 23.50 -1.35
CA CYS A 82 -2.57 22.40 -1.31
C CYS A 82 -1.98 21.18 -0.61
N LEU A 83 -2.51 20.85 0.55
CA LEU A 83 -2.20 19.64 1.30
C LEU A 83 -3.11 18.48 0.82
N PRO A 84 -2.70 17.22 1.05
CA PRO A 84 -3.57 16.07 0.82
C PRO A 84 -4.91 16.18 1.56
N GLY A 85 -6.01 15.81 0.89
CA GLY A 85 -7.37 15.86 1.42
C GLY A 85 -8.03 17.24 1.33
N ASP A 86 -7.80 17.97 0.23
CA ASP A 86 -8.35 19.31 -0.05
C ASP A 86 -8.07 20.40 0.99
N ARG A 87 -7.13 20.17 1.91
CA ARG A 87 -6.73 21.18 2.91
C ARG A 87 -5.78 22.20 2.29
N LYS A 88 -5.83 23.45 2.78
CA LYS A 88 -4.86 24.49 2.42
C LYS A 88 -4.05 24.93 3.64
N THR A 89 -2.78 25.24 3.41
CA THR A 89 -1.97 25.88 4.43
C THR A 89 -2.34 27.36 4.59
N SER A 90 -2.24 27.85 5.82
CA SER A 90 -2.30 29.27 6.16
C SER A 90 -0.92 29.92 6.24
N GLN A 91 0.15 29.15 6.03
CA GLN A 91 1.52 29.67 6.08
C GLN A 91 1.87 30.42 4.76
N PRO A 92 2.77 31.42 4.83
CA PRO A 92 3.26 32.10 3.65
C PRO A 92 3.91 31.12 2.67
N LEU A 93 3.66 31.31 1.37
CA LEU A 93 4.15 30.44 0.30
C LEU A 93 5.35 31.04 -0.43
N LEU A 94 6.03 30.21 -1.21
CA LEU A 94 7.05 30.66 -2.15
C LEU A 94 6.39 31.12 -3.45
N THR A 95 6.96 32.16 -4.06
CA THR A 95 6.64 32.51 -5.44
C THR A 95 7.22 31.48 -6.40
N VAL A 96 6.68 31.42 -7.63
CA VAL A 96 7.17 30.50 -8.67
C VAL A 96 8.68 30.65 -8.92
N GLU A 97 9.20 31.87 -8.92
CA GLU A 97 10.63 32.11 -9.15
C GLU A 97 11.49 31.70 -7.96
N GLU A 98 11.00 31.86 -6.73
CA GLU A 98 11.68 31.36 -5.54
C GLU A 98 11.72 29.84 -5.51
N THR A 99 10.64 29.17 -5.90
CA THR A 99 10.62 27.70 -6.02
C THR A 99 11.61 27.22 -7.09
N ARG A 100 11.75 27.94 -8.21
CA ARG A 100 12.76 27.61 -9.24
C ARG A 100 14.19 27.67 -8.71
N ASN A 101 14.47 28.54 -7.74
CA ASN A 101 15.79 28.64 -7.12
C ASN A 101 16.19 27.37 -6.36
N MET A 102 15.24 26.51 -5.96
CA MET A 102 15.58 25.20 -5.36
C MET A 102 16.43 24.32 -6.29
N SER A 103 16.23 24.47 -7.61
CA SER A 103 16.96 23.71 -8.63
C SER A 103 18.20 24.44 -9.16
N ARG A 104 18.48 25.66 -8.68
CA ARG A 104 19.68 26.44 -9.05
C ARG A 104 20.74 26.37 -7.96
N PRO A 105 22.03 26.29 -8.30
CA PRO A 105 23.13 26.54 -7.36
C PRO A 105 22.96 27.87 -6.60
N PHE A 106 23.33 27.91 -5.33
CA PHE A 106 23.20 29.14 -4.52
C PHE A 106 24.00 30.33 -5.07
N PRO A 107 25.22 30.19 -5.66
CA PRO A 107 25.94 31.31 -6.23
C PRO A 107 25.16 32.13 -7.27
N GLU A 108 24.16 31.53 -7.94
CA GLU A 108 23.40 32.18 -9.01
C GLU A 108 22.32 33.14 -8.50
N TRP A 109 21.87 32.99 -7.24
CA TRP A 109 20.68 33.71 -6.76
C TRP A 109 20.72 34.11 -5.28
N ALA A 110 21.50 33.43 -4.45
CA ALA A 110 21.45 33.59 -3.01
C ALA A 110 22.40 34.72 -2.53
N PRO A 111 21.96 35.59 -1.60
CA PRO A 111 22.83 36.60 -1.02
C PRO A 111 23.91 35.98 -0.10
N ALA A 112 24.92 36.78 0.27
CA ALA A 112 25.87 36.38 1.30
C ALA A 112 25.15 36.12 2.65
N PRO A 113 25.57 35.12 3.47
CA PRO A 113 26.74 34.26 3.29
C PRO A 113 26.50 32.98 2.46
N PHE A 114 25.31 32.78 1.88
CA PHE A 114 24.90 31.50 1.29
C PHE A 114 25.47 31.24 -0.11
N LYS A 115 26.01 32.26 -0.77
CA LYS A 115 26.57 32.22 -2.14
C LYS A 115 27.70 31.20 -2.38
N PHE A 116 28.24 30.56 -1.35
CA PHE A 116 29.35 29.59 -1.48
C PHE A 116 28.89 28.14 -1.66
N GLN A 117 27.58 27.86 -1.54
CA GLN A 117 27.04 26.51 -1.65
C GLN A 117 26.83 26.09 -3.11
N GLN A 118 27.74 25.27 -3.63
CA GLN A 118 27.78 24.90 -5.06
C GLN A 118 26.60 24.04 -5.54
N ARG A 119 26.05 23.19 -4.68
CA ARG A 119 24.93 22.30 -5.03
C ARG A 119 23.59 22.99 -4.83
N SER A 120 22.64 22.67 -5.70
CA SER A 120 21.25 23.11 -5.53
C SER A 120 20.57 22.41 -4.35
N THR A 121 19.48 22.98 -3.82
CA THR A 121 18.70 22.32 -2.77
C THR A 121 18.09 21.02 -3.30
N SER A 122 17.51 21.02 -4.50
CA SER A 122 16.91 19.83 -5.13
C SER A 122 17.90 18.68 -5.27
N GLU A 123 19.15 18.96 -5.63
CA GLU A 123 20.23 17.95 -5.69
C GLU A 123 20.49 17.32 -4.32
N TRP A 124 20.58 18.13 -3.27
CA TRP A 124 20.72 17.62 -1.91
C TRP A 124 19.53 16.75 -1.48
N LEU A 125 18.30 17.15 -1.81
CA LEU A 125 17.11 16.35 -1.50
C LEU A 125 17.14 15.00 -2.20
N GLY A 126 17.51 14.97 -3.49
CA GLY A 126 17.70 13.73 -4.25
C GLY A 126 18.75 12.81 -3.63
N ILE A 127 19.87 13.37 -3.17
CA ILE A 127 20.91 12.60 -2.48
C ILE A 127 20.37 11.89 -1.23
N ARG A 128 19.59 12.59 -0.40
CA ARG A 128 19.09 12.05 0.88
C ARG A 128 18.05 10.95 0.74
N ILE A 129 17.35 10.90 -0.38
CA ILE A 129 16.24 9.95 -0.61
C ILE A 129 16.72 8.61 -1.14
N GLY A 130 17.75 8.58 -1.99
CA GLY A 130 18.09 7.35 -2.69
C GLY A 130 19.35 7.37 -3.51
N SER A 131 20.32 8.25 -3.22
CA SER A 131 21.64 8.22 -3.88
C SER A 131 22.60 7.29 -3.16
N HIS A 132 23.54 6.70 -3.90
CA HIS A 132 24.67 5.96 -3.35
C HIS A 132 25.58 6.84 -2.48
N GLU A 133 25.57 8.16 -2.70
CA GLU A 133 26.25 9.13 -1.82
C GLU A 133 25.73 9.06 -0.36
N ASP A 134 24.53 8.53 -0.13
CA ASP A 134 23.94 8.37 1.20
C ASP A 134 23.23 7.01 1.36
N SER A 135 23.96 5.93 1.08
CA SER A 135 23.46 4.56 1.17
C SER A 135 23.20 4.05 2.59
N SER A 136 23.59 4.82 3.62
CA SER A 136 23.53 4.41 5.03
C SER A 136 22.13 4.01 5.53
N ARG A 137 21.08 4.45 4.82
CA ARG A 137 19.67 4.21 5.15
C ARG A 137 18.93 3.47 4.05
N LEU A 138 19.65 2.97 3.05
CA LEU A 138 19.12 2.11 2.00
C LEU A 138 19.32 0.66 2.43
N TRP A 139 18.28 -0.13 2.36
CA TRP A 139 18.38 -1.57 2.58
C TRP A 139 17.38 -2.32 1.72
N LEU A 140 17.63 -3.61 1.60
CA LEU A 140 16.78 -4.50 0.84
C LEU A 140 15.47 -4.78 1.57
N VAL A 141 14.38 -4.76 0.82
CA VAL A 141 13.04 -5.16 1.22
C VAL A 141 12.45 -6.09 0.17
N ALA A 142 11.53 -6.96 0.57
CA ALA A 142 10.81 -7.80 -0.36
C ALA A 142 10.02 -6.97 -1.39
N LYS A 143 10.05 -7.38 -2.66
CA LYS A 143 9.40 -6.66 -3.77
C LYS A 143 7.89 -6.45 -3.54
N GLU A 144 7.21 -7.40 -2.94
CA GLU A 144 5.77 -7.33 -2.63
C GLU A 144 5.40 -6.31 -1.57
N VAL A 145 6.27 -6.08 -0.59
CA VAL A 145 6.06 -5.04 0.42
C VAL A 145 6.32 -3.69 -0.20
N HIS A 146 7.42 -3.54 -0.94
CA HIS A 146 7.73 -2.28 -1.61
C HIS A 146 6.66 -1.91 -2.64
N ALA A 147 6.16 -2.86 -3.44
CA ALA A 147 5.15 -2.54 -4.45
C ALA A 147 3.85 -2.03 -3.80
N MET A 148 3.39 -2.66 -2.71
CA MET A 148 2.24 -2.17 -1.95
C MET A 148 2.56 -0.84 -1.26
N LYS A 149 3.77 -0.67 -0.70
CA LYS A 149 4.23 0.58 -0.10
C LYS A 149 4.14 1.74 -1.09
N SER A 150 4.71 1.59 -2.28
CA SER A 150 4.73 2.64 -3.30
C SER A 150 3.31 3.04 -3.75
N ARG A 151 2.38 2.08 -3.85
CA ARG A 151 0.96 2.37 -4.13
C ARG A 151 0.31 3.18 -3.02
N LEU A 152 0.40 2.68 -1.79
CA LEU A 152 -0.19 3.32 -0.62
C LEU A 152 0.38 4.71 -0.37
N TRP A 153 1.68 4.90 -0.60
CA TRP A 153 2.36 6.17 -0.44
C TRP A 153 1.80 7.27 -1.36
N GLU A 154 1.33 6.90 -2.54
CA GLU A 154 0.68 7.81 -3.49
C GLU A 154 -0.84 7.94 -3.30
N GLY A 155 -1.40 7.27 -2.28
CA GLY A 155 -2.84 7.24 -2.07
C GLY A 155 -3.59 6.49 -3.17
N ILE A 156 -2.91 5.59 -3.89
CA ILE A 156 -3.55 4.65 -4.82
C ILE A 156 -4.08 3.48 -3.98
N PRO A 157 -5.36 3.09 -4.12
CA PRO A 157 -5.91 2.00 -3.34
C PRO A 157 -5.17 0.67 -3.62
N PRO A 158 -5.09 -0.25 -2.65
CA PRO A 158 -4.46 -1.57 -2.83
C PRO A 158 -5.02 -2.34 -4.04
N LEU A 159 -6.33 -2.29 -4.22
CA LEU A 159 -7.07 -2.77 -5.39
C LEU A 159 -8.17 -1.78 -5.75
N SER A 160 -8.51 -1.67 -7.04
CA SER A 160 -9.73 -0.98 -7.47
C SER A 160 -10.97 -1.84 -7.20
N GLU A 161 -12.14 -1.21 -7.10
CA GLU A 161 -13.42 -1.92 -6.93
C GLU A 161 -13.71 -2.87 -8.10
N ARG A 162 -13.31 -2.47 -9.32
CA ARG A 162 -13.39 -3.34 -10.50
C ARG A 162 -12.55 -4.60 -10.27
N ARG A 163 -11.29 -4.43 -9.85
CA ARG A 163 -10.38 -5.56 -9.67
C ARG A 163 -10.82 -6.48 -8.53
N TRP A 164 -11.37 -5.93 -7.45
CA TRP A 164 -11.97 -6.70 -6.35
C TRP A 164 -13.07 -7.64 -6.87
N LYS A 165 -13.95 -7.12 -7.74
CA LYS A 165 -15.04 -7.91 -8.35
C LYS A 165 -14.53 -8.94 -9.34
N GLU A 166 -13.57 -8.58 -10.20
CA GLU A 166 -12.94 -9.51 -11.16
C GLU A 166 -12.29 -10.71 -10.45
N LEU A 167 -11.69 -10.47 -9.29
CA LEU A 167 -11.09 -11.50 -8.44
C LEU A 167 -12.09 -12.23 -7.54
N GLN A 168 -13.37 -11.82 -7.54
CA GLN A 168 -14.44 -12.43 -6.75
C GLN A 168 -14.10 -12.53 -5.25
N LEU A 169 -13.49 -11.49 -4.70
CA LEU A 169 -12.99 -11.49 -3.31
C LEU A 169 -14.11 -11.37 -2.26
N ASP A 170 -15.36 -11.15 -2.67
CA ASP A 170 -16.54 -11.29 -1.81
C ASP A 170 -17.00 -12.74 -1.66
N ASP A 171 -16.57 -13.63 -2.55
CA ASP A 171 -16.97 -15.03 -2.52
C ASP A 171 -16.24 -15.74 -1.36
N PRO A 172 -16.96 -16.47 -0.48
CA PRO A 172 -16.35 -17.25 0.60
C PRO A 172 -15.23 -18.19 0.13
N ARG A 173 -15.28 -18.69 -1.11
CA ARG A 173 -14.23 -19.54 -1.71
C ARG A 173 -12.89 -18.83 -1.87
N HIS A 174 -12.89 -17.50 -1.96
CA HIS A 174 -11.68 -16.66 -2.09
C HIS A 174 -11.37 -15.89 -0.79
N PHE A 175 -11.95 -16.29 0.35
CA PHE A 175 -11.74 -15.61 1.63
C PHE A 175 -10.27 -15.47 2.02
N GLY A 176 -9.48 -16.54 1.80
CA GLY A 176 -8.04 -16.52 2.08
C GLY A 176 -7.30 -15.47 1.25
N ASP A 177 -7.65 -15.34 -0.03
CA ASP A 177 -7.05 -14.34 -0.92
C ASP A 177 -7.41 -12.92 -0.46
N ALA A 178 -8.66 -12.68 -0.06
CA ALA A 178 -9.09 -11.39 0.50
C ALA A 178 -8.29 -11.03 1.77
N CYS A 179 -8.11 -11.99 2.68
CA CYS A 179 -7.29 -11.81 3.88
C CYS A 179 -5.83 -11.46 3.56
N GLN A 180 -5.24 -12.08 2.53
CA GLN A 180 -3.87 -11.76 2.12
C GLN A 180 -3.72 -10.31 1.63
N TYR A 181 -4.73 -9.74 0.97
CA TYR A 181 -4.70 -8.32 0.62
C TYR A 181 -4.77 -7.42 1.84
N PHE A 182 -5.59 -7.75 2.86
CA PHE A 182 -5.62 -7.00 4.11
C PHE A 182 -4.25 -7.02 4.79
N MET A 183 -3.66 -8.22 4.90
CA MET A 183 -2.33 -8.39 5.48
C MET A 183 -1.24 -7.67 4.69
N ALA A 184 -1.29 -7.66 3.36
CA ALA A 184 -0.33 -6.93 2.53
C ALA A 184 -0.32 -5.42 2.85
N VAL A 185 -1.50 -4.82 3.12
CA VAL A 185 -1.60 -3.43 3.53
C VAL A 185 -1.04 -3.22 4.94
N ILE A 186 -1.45 -4.07 5.90
CA ILE A 186 -1.01 -3.98 7.30
C ILE A 186 0.52 -4.18 7.39
N ASP A 187 1.09 -5.08 6.59
CA ASP A 187 2.53 -5.38 6.53
C ASP A 187 3.37 -4.20 6.07
N VAL A 188 2.85 -3.34 5.17
CA VAL A 188 3.53 -2.10 4.82
C VAL A 188 3.70 -1.20 6.05
N PHE A 189 2.66 -1.03 6.85
CA PHE A 189 2.75 -0.17 8.04
C PHE A 189 3.52 -0.84 9.17
N ALA A 190 3.48 -2.17 9.30
CA ALA A 190 4.38 -2.88 10.21
C ALA A 190 5.85 -2.68 9.82
N TYR A 191 6.15 -2.74 8.51
CA TYR A 191 7.48 -2.43 7.98
C TYR A 191 7.88 -0.99 8.28
N LEU A 192 7.02 0.00 8.02
CA LEU A 192 7.30 1.42 8.26
C LEU A 192 7.47 1.75 9.76
N ASN A 193 6.75 1.05 10.64
CA ASN A 193 6.86 1.20 12.09
C ASN A 193 7.97 0.36 12.73
N HIS A 194 8.62 -0.54 11.99
CA HIS A 194 9.75 -1.30 12.51
C HIS A 194 10.84 -0.33 13.01
N PRO A 195 11.41 -0.50 14.22
CA PRO A 195 12.27 0.51 14.84
C PRO A 195 13.41 0.99 13.94
N ARG A 196 14.03 0.08 13.19
CA ARG A 196 15.07 0.42 12.21
C ARG A 196 14.54 1.33 11.10
N THR A 197 13.40 0.96 10.50
CA THR A 197 12.73 1.68 9.40
C THR A 197 12.26 3.05 9.83
N LYS A 198 11.54 3.11 10.96
CA LYS A 198 11.10 4.36 11.57
C LYS A 198 12.26 5.31 11.86
N ASN A 199 13.36 4.80 12.40
CA ASN A 199 14.55 5.60 12.64
C ASN A 199 15.19 6.13 11.34
N ALA A 200 15.26 5.32 10.29
CA ALA A 200 15.78 5.75 9.00
C ALA A 200 14.90 6.81 8.34
N LEU A 201 13.57 6.63 8.35
CA LEU A 201 12.60 7.63 7.89
C LEU A 201 12.82 8.98 8.56
N ARG A 202 12.83 8.99 9.90
CA ARG A 202 13.06 10.18 10.72
C ARG A 202 14.40 10.83 10.44
N THR A 203 15.46 10.03 10.31
CA THR A 203 16.81 10.53 10.02
C THR A 203 16.86 11.19 8.64
N THR A 204 16.35 10.53 7.60
CA THR A 204 16.25 11.08 6.24
C THR A 204 15.45 12.37 6.23
N TYR A 205 14.28 12.39 6.87
CA TYR A 205 13.46 13.60 7.02
C TYR A 205 14.24 14.74 7.69
N ASN A 206 14.94 14.46 8.80
CA ASN A 206 15.66 15.48 9.57
C ASN A 206 16.89 16.05 8.83
N LEU A 207 17.49 15.25 7.93
CA LEU A 207 18.55 15.68 7.03
C LEU A 207 17.99 16.58 5.92
N ILE A 208 16.88 16.18 5.30
CA ILE A 208 16.14 17.00 4.32
C ILE A 208 15.76 18.34 4.94
N TRP A 209 15.17 18.31 6.13
CA TRP A 209 14.82 19.51 6.91
C TRP A 209 16.04 20.43 7.09
N GLY A 210 17.24 19.87 7.33
CA GLY A 210 18.48 20.64 7.45
C GLY A 210 18.84 21.40 6.17
N HIS A 211 18.73 20.75 5.01
CA HIS A 211 18.96 21.40 3.71
C HIS A 211 17.91 22.47 3.39
N LEU A 212 16.64 22.19 3.72
CA LEU A 212 15.55 23.15 3.57
C LEU A 212 15.72 24.36 4.49
N ARG A 213 16.32 24.20 5.69
CA ARG A 213 16.61 25.31 6.59
C ARG A 213 17.61 26.29 5.98
N VAL A 214 18.64 25.79 5.30
CA VAL A 214 19.63 26.65 4.62
C VAL A 214 18.96 27.41 3.46
N PHE A 215 18.13 26.72 2.68
CA PHE A 215 17.34 27.35 1.61
C PHE A 215 16.39 28.43 2.14
N GLU A 216 15.64 28.15 3.22
CA GLU A 216 14.74 29.09 3.89
C GLU A 216 15.48 30.37 4.31
N GLN A 217 16.64 30.23 4.95
CA GLN A 217 17.45 31.36 5.39
C GLN A 217 17.93 32.21 4.20
N ALA A 218 18.34 31.58 3.10
CA ALA A 218 18.77 32.29 1.90
C ALA A 218 17.63 33.05 1.21
N ILE A 219 16.43 32.45 1.11
CA ILE A 219 15.25 33.10 0.54
C ILE A 219 14.81 34.29 1.39
N ASN A 220 14.69 34.12 2.71
CA ASN A 220 14.28 35.22 3.58
C ASN A 220 15.33 36.34 3.61
N ALA A 221 16.62 36.01 3.53
CA ALA A 221 17.67 37.01 3.36
C ALA A 221 17.54 37.79 2.04
N LYS A 222 17.17 37.10 0.95
CA LYS A 222 16.91 37.74 -0.35
C LYS A 222 15.70 38.66 -0.28
N ARG A 223 14.57 38.18 0.25
CA ARG A 223 13.35 38.98 0.43
C ARG A 223 13.62 40.25 1.22
N LYS A 224 14.39 40.15 2.30
CA LYS A 224 14.81 41.26 3.15
C LYS A 224 15.70 42.28 2.43
N ALA A 225 16.54 41.83 1.50
CA ALA A 225 17.41 42.71 0.73
C ALA A 225 16.67 43.42 -0.41
N GLU A 226 15.62 42.81 -0.95
CA GLU A 226 14.87 43.31 -2.10
C GLU A 226 13.64 44.16 -1.71
N ASN A 227 13.07 43.96 -0.51
CA ASN A 227 11.86 44.63 -0.07
C ASN A 227 11.95 45.13 1.38
N ASP A 228 11.58 46.39 1.61
CA ASP A 228 11.54 47.00 2.96
C ASP A 228 10.47 46.37 3.87
N ALA A 229 9.35 45.94 3.28
CA ALA A 229 8.30 45.16 3.94
C ALA A 229 8.23 43.78 3.27
N TYR A 230 8.60 42.73 4.01
CA TYR A 230 8.60 41.36 3.52
C TYR A 230 7.95 40.41 4.52
N GLU A 231 7.31 39.36 4.00
CA GLU A 231 6.77 38.26 4.80
C GLU A 231 7.79 37.12 4.83
N GLU A 232 8.11 36.63 6.03
CA GLU A 232 9.00 35.49 6.21
C GLU A 232 8.28 34.18 5.88
N VAL A 233 8.90 33.35 5.03
CA VAL A 233 8.42 31.99 4.76
C VAL A 233 9.14 31.01 5.67
N SER A 234 8.38 30.04 6.20
CA SER A 234 8.95 28.88 6.88
C SER A 234 8.88 27.65 5.97
N VAL A 235 9.88 27.46 5.10
CA VAL A 235 10.00 26.26 4.26
C VAL A 235 10.10 25.00 5.13
N THR A 236 10.76 25.10 6.27
CA THR A 236 10.89 24.02 7.25
C THR A 236 9.58 23.70 7.97
N GLY A 237 8.76 24.71 8.28
CA GLY A 237 7.40 24.53 8.80
C GLY A 237 6.45 23.92 7.77
N LEU A 238 6.54 24.38 6.51
CA LEU A 238 5.83 23.82 5.37
C LEU A 238 6.19 22.35 5.13
N TRP A 239 7.47 21.98 5.24
CA TRP A 239 7.92 20.58 5.13
C TRP A 239 7.30 19.67 6.18
N TYR A 240 7.30 20.10 7.45
CA TYR A 240 6.67 19.35 8.52
C TYR A 240 5.16 19.21 8.29
N GLN A 241 4.49 20.31 7.97
CA GLN A 241 3.06 20.32 7.71
C GLN A 241 2.68 19.39 6.55
N TYR A 242 3.44 19.44 5.46
CA TYR A 242 3.23 18.59 4.29
C TYR A 242 3.42 17.10 4.63
N ILE A 243 4.54 16.73 5.26
CA ILE A 243 4.82 15.33 5.58
C ILE A 243 3.81 14.77 6.57
N ARG A 244 3.43 15.54 7.60
CA ARG A 244 2.38 15.12 8.53
C ARG A 244 1.05 14.90 7.82
N ALA A 245 0.63 15.86 6.98
CA ALA A 245 -0.61 15.74 6.21
C ALA A 245 -0.57 14.55 5.23
N HIS A 246 0.59 14.28 4.62
CA HIS A 246 0.82 13.12 3.74
C HIS A 246 0.67 11.82 4.51
N TYR A 247 1.34 11.68 5.66
CA TYR A 247 1.27 10.51 6.53
C TYR A 247 -0.15 10.25 7.03
N ASP A 248 -0.84 11.29 7.52
CA ASP A 248 -2.24 11.18 7.94
C ASP A 248 -3.12 10.68 6.78
N CYS A 249 -2.96 11.24 5.59
CA CYS A 249 -3.73 10.85 4.42
C CYS A 249 -3.52 9.39 4.00
N ILE A 250 -2.27 8.92 3.92
CA ILE A 250 -2.00 7.54 3.49
C ILE A 250 -2.42 6.53 4.56
N CYS A 251 -2.31 6.87 5.85
CA CYS A 251 -2.78 6.04 6.94
C CYS A 251 -4.31 5.95 6.96
N ASP A 252 -5.01 7.08 6.83
CA ASP A 252 -6.48 7.13 6.82
C ASP A 252 -7.04 6.35 5.63
N ASN A 253 -6.51 6.58 4.42
CA ASN A 253 -6.99 5.90 3.21
C ASN A 253 -6.75 4.38 3.27
N ALA A 254 -5.56 3.95 3.71
CA ALA A 254 -5.24 2.53 3.83
C ALA A 254 -6.09 1.84 4.90
N HIS A 255 -6.27 2.49 6.06
CA HIS A 255 -7.10 1.97 7.14
C HIS A 255 -8.57 1.87 6.73
N GLN A 256 -9.12 2.93 6.15
CA GLN A 256 -10.50 2.94 5.65
C GLN A 256 -10.73 1.83 4.62
N TRP A 257 -9.80 1.65 3.69
CA TRP A 257 -9.87 0.57 2.70
C TRP A 257 -9.92 -0.81 3.36
N VAL A 258 -9.05 -1.11 4.32
CA VAL A 258 -9.07 -2.40 5.03
C VAL A 258 -10.39 -2.61 5.78
N ILE A 259 -10.83 -1.61 6.56
CA ILE A 259 -12.05 -1.74 7.37
C ILE A 259 -13.31 -1.89 6.52
N SER A 260 -13.44 -1.11 5.44
CA SER A 260 -14.62 -1.19 4.57
C SER A 260 -14.76 -2.56 3.90
N HIS A 261 -13.64 -3.13 3.44
CA HIS A 261 -13.63 -4.43 2.77
C HIS A 261 -13.78 -5.59 3.75
N ILE A 262 -13.21 -5.49 4.96
CA ILE A 262 -13.48 -6.47 6.02
C ILE A 262 -14.97 -6.49 6.37
N ASN A 263 -15.61 -5.34 6.53
CA ASN A 263 -17.03 -5.26 6.88
C ASN A 263 -17.93 -5.88 5.80
N ARG A 264 -17.59 -5.67 4.52
CA ARG A 264 -18.30 -6.26 3.36
C ARG A 264 -18.31 -7.79 3.38
N ILE A 265 -17.23 -8.42 3.83
CA ILE A 265 -17.14 -9.88 3.98
C ILE A 265 -17.77 -10.34 5.31
N ARG A 266 -17.62 -9.54 6.37
CA ARG A 266 -18.07 -9.89 7.72
C ARG A 266 -19.59 -9.97 7.84
N GLU A 267 -20.31 -9.02 7.25
CA GLU A 267 -21.77 -8.92 7.39
C GLU A 267 -22.49 -10.20 6.91
N PRO A 268 -22.23 -10.75 5.70
CA PRO A 268 -22.78 -12.02 5.28
C PRO A 268 -22.47 -13.19 6.23
N LEU A 269 -21.26 -13.24 6.79
CA LEU A 269 -20.86 -14.31 7.71
C LEU A 269 -21.64 -14.25 9.03
N VAL A 270 -21.88 -13.05 9.58
CA VAL A 270 -22.69 -12.89 10.80
C VAL A 270 -24.15 -13.30 10.55
N LEU A 271 -24.70 -12.95 9.38
CA LEU A 271 -26.04 -13.38 8.97
C LEU A 271 -26.11 -14.90 8.79
N GLU A 272 -25.04 -15.52 8.28
CA GLU A 272 -24.97 -16.97 8.14
C GLU A 272 -24.95 -17.67 9.50
N ILE A 273 -24.13 -17.19 10.46
CA ILE A 273 -24.13 -17.70 11.84
C ILE A 273 -25.53 -17.62 12.46
N ALA A 274 -26.26 -16.53 12.22
CA ALA A 274 -27.60 -16.33 12.75
C ALA A 274 -28.65 -17.30 12.16
N SER A 275 -28.46 -17.74 10.92
CA SER A 275 -29.40 -18.61 10.22
C SER A 275 -29.06 -20.10 10.32
N HIS A 276 -27.82 -20.43 10.70
CA HIS A 276 -27.37 -21.81 10.89
C HIS A 276 -28.04 -22.49 12.09
N GLN A 277 -28.50 -23.71 11.90
CA GLN A 277 -29.09 -24.55 12.96
C GLN A 277 -28.12 -25.70 13.27
N PRO A 278 -27.60 -25.80 14.51
CA PRO A 278 -26.64 -26.85 14.86
C PRO A 278 -27.32 -28.22 14.84
N SER A 279 -26.54 -29.24 14.47
CA SER A 279 -27.03 -30.63 14.50
C SER A 279 -27.11 -31.20 15.94
N ASP A 280 -26.29 -30.67 16.85
CA ASP A 280 -26.29 -30.99 18.28
C ASP A 280 -26.29 -29.66 19.07
N PRO A 281 -27.24 -29.43 19.99
CA PRO A 281 -27.24 -28.24 20.84
C PRO A 281 -26.03 -28.16 21.79
N GLU A 282 -25.34 -29.26 22.10
CA GLU A 282 -24.25 -29.32 23.09
C GLU A 282 -22.83 -29.35 22.49
N GLU A 283 -22.68 -29.61 21.17
CA GLU A 283 -21.38 -29.56 20.48
C GLU A 283 -21.36 -28.61 19.26
N PHE A 284 -20.27 -27.87 19.08
CA PHE A 284 -20.08 -27.06 17.88
C PHE A 284 -19.91 -27.97 16.66
N ASP A 285 -20.76 -27.79 15.65
CA ASP A 285 -20.57 -28.50 14.40
C ASP A 285 -19.45 -27.86 13.54
N ALA A 286 -19.04 -28.59 12.50
CA ALA A 286 -17.96 -28.18 11.63
C ALA A 286 -18.21 -26.82 10.95
N ARG A 287 -19.47 -26.49 10.61
CA ARG A 287 -19.80 -25.23 9.95
C ARG A 287 -19.74 -24.06 10.92
N GLN A 288 -20.21 -24.24 12.15
CA GLN A 288 -20.09 -23.23 13.20
C GLN A 288 -18.62 -22.91 13.50
N LEU A 289 -17.77 -23.94 13.60
CA LEU A 289 -16.34 -23.76 13.81
C LEU A 289 -15.67 -23.02 12.65
N GLU A 290 -16.04 -23.36 11.40
CA GLU A 290 -15.55 -22.68 10.21
C GLU A 290 -15.95 -21.20 10.22
N LEU A 291 -17.23 -20.88 10.42
CA LEU A 291 -17.71 -19.49 10.46
C LEU A 291 -17.05 -18.69 11.60
N ALA A 292 -16.89 -19.31 12.77
CA ALA A 292 -16.20 -18.70 13.90
C ALA A 292 -14.72 -18.41 13.57
N ASP A 293 -14.04 -19.32 12.87
CA ASP A 293 -12.68 -19.14 12.38
C ASP A 293 -12.56 -17.97 11.40
N LEU A 294 -13.49 -17.86 10.44
CA LEU A 294 -13.52 -16.75 9.47
C LEU A 294 -13.74 -15.40 10.16
N ILE A 295 -14.70 -15.32 11.08
CA ILE A 295 -14.95 -14.11 11.88
C ILE A 295 -13.73 -13.77 12.75
N HIS A 296 -13.09 -14.77 13.35
CA HIS A 296 -11.88 -14.55 14.13
C HIS A 296 -10.76 -13.94 13.29
N ASP A 297 -10.50 -14.49 12.10
CA ASP A 297 -9.47 -13.99 11.19
C ASP A 297 -9.74 -12.53 10.76
N LEU A 298 -10.98 -12.21 10.38
CA LEU A 298 -11.38 -10.83 10.09
C LEU A 298 -11.24 -9.92 11.32
N GLY A 299 -11.55 -10.45 12.50
CA GLY A 299 -11.38 -9.77 13.79
C GLY A 299 -9.92 -9.43 14.07
N GLN A 300 -8.99 -10.36 13.83
CA GLN A 300 -7.55 -10.12 13.97
C GLN A 300 -7.03 -9.08 12.99
N ASN A 301 -7.39 -9.21 11.70
CA ASN A 301 -7.01 -8.23 10.68
C ASN A 301 -7.51 -6.81 11.03
N THR A 302 -8.69 -6.72 11.65
CA THR A 302 -9.23 -5.45 12.13
C THR A 302 -8.42 -4.87 13.29
N VAL A 303 -8.10 -5.71 14.29
CA VAL A 303 -7.28 -5.32 15.44
C VAL A 303 -5.93 -4.80 14.95
N GLU A 304 -5.24 -5.57 14.10
CA GLU A 304 -3.95 -5.17 13.54
C GLU A 304 -4.04 -3.89 12.71
N ALA A 305 -5.03 -3.75 11.82
CA ALA A 305 -5.24 -2.53 11.06
C ALA A 305 -5.41 -1.31 11.98
N ASP A 306 -6.19 -1.44 13.05
CA ASP A 306 -6.53 -0.35 13.95
C ASP A 306 -5.31 0.23 14.67
N TYR A 307 -4.36 -0.59 15.14
CA TYR A 307 -3.18 -0.11 15.88
C TYR A 307 -1.88 -0.07 15.05
N ILE A 308 -1.77 -0.79 13.92
CA ILE A 308 -0.54 -0.80 13.12
C ILE A 308 -0.54 0.33 12.08
N ILE A 309 -1.67 0.63 11.44
CA ILE A 309 -1.74 1.62 10.34
C ILE A 309 -1.66 3.05 10.90
N PHE A 310 -0.43 3.47 11.21
CA PHE A 310 -0.06 4.79 11.66
C PHE A 310 1.36 5.11 11.20
N MET A 311 1.67 6.38 11.03
CA MET A 311 3.03 6.88 10.82
C MET A 311 3.33 8.04 11.77
N PRO A 312 3.67 7.75 13.05
CA PRO A 312 3.96 8.78 14.04
C PRO A 312 5.19 9.62 13.64
N THR A 313 5.11 10.94 13.87
CA THR A 313 6.18 11.92 13.59
C THR A 313 7.03 12.27 14.82
N ASP A 314 7.01 11.43 15.86
CA ASP A 314 7.80 11.65 17.07
C ASP A 314 9.31 11.69 16.78
N GLY A 315 9.98 12.73 17.29
CA GLY A 315 11.39 13.00 17.04
C GLY A 315 11.72 13.61 15.67
N TYR A 316 10.71 13.93 14.86
CA TYR A 316 10.90 14.71 13.64
C TYR A 316 11.08 16.18 13.98
N LYS A 317 12.00 16.88 13.30
CA LYS A 317 12.14 18.33 13.43
C LYS A 317 10.86 19.02 12.97
N GLY A 318 10.30 19.87 13.83
CA GLY A 318 8.98 20.49 13.66
C GLY A 318 7.91 19.85 14.57
N ASP A 319 8.14 18.63 15.06
CA ASP A 319 7.34 18.02 16.11
C ASP A 319 7.89 18.41 17.50
N SER A 320 7.02 18.43 18.50
CA SER A 320 7.38 18.68 19.90
C SER A 320 7.67 17.39 20.66
N SER A 321 7.23 16.24 20.14
CA SER A 321 7.37 14.96 20.82
C SER A 321 8.77 14.36 20.61
N PRO A 322 9.46 13.88 21.66
CA PRO A 322 10.67 13.08 21.50
C PRO A 322 10.31 11.71 20.91
N ALA A 323 11.28 11.05 20.29
CA ALA A 323 11.08 9.71 19.73
C ALA A 323 10.82 8.66 20.81
N LYS A 324 9.85 7.78 20.56
CA LYS A 324 9.24 6.88 21.55
C LYS A 324 9.35 5.39 21.23
N GLU A 325 9.96 5.01 20.10
CA GLU A 325 10.04 3.60 19.68
C GLU A 325 10.74 2.67 20.68
N HIS A 326 11.58 3.23 21.55
CA HIS A 326 12.32 2.50 22.58
C HIS A 326 11.81 2.76 24.00
N GLU A 327 10.68 3.47 24.17
CA GLU A 327 10.08 3.66 25.49
C GLU A 327 9.67 2.30 26.08
N PRO A 328 10.04 2.02 27.35
CA PRO A 328 9.69 0.76 27.98
C PRO A 328 8.19 0.68 28.26
N LEU A 329 7.65 -0.54 28.19
CA LEU A 329 6.27 -0.80 28.55
C LEU A 329 6.04 -0.58 30.04
N THR A 330 5.06 0.27 30.37
CA THR A 330 4.63 0.54 31.75
C THR A 330 3.92 -0.65 32.40
N ALA A 331 3.75 -0.63 33.73
CA ALA A 331 2.98 -1.63 34.46
C ALA A 331 1.49 -1.69 34.03
N ALA A 332 0.94 -0.59 33.49
CA ALA A 332 -0.41 -0.57 32.96
C ALA A 332 -0.56 -1.52 31.76
N HIS A 333 0.43 -1.56 30.85
CA HIS A 333 0.43 -2.47 29.71
C HIS A 333 0.58 -3.95 30.09
N LYS A 334 0.94 -4.26 31.35
CA LYS A 334 1.01 -5.64 31.84
C LYS A 334 -0.34 -6.16 32.36
N LYS A 335 -1.35 -5.29 32.48
CA LYS A 335 -2.69 -5.70 32.89
C LYS A 335 -3.37 -6.49 31.76
N PRO A 336 -4.23 -7.47 32.07
CA PRO A 336 -4.93 -8.26 31.03
C PRO A 336 -6.08 -7.50 30.36
N PHE A 337 -6.59 -6.46 31.01
CA PHE A 337 -7.73 -5.65 30.57
C PHE A 337 -7.46 -4.16 30.79
N ARG A 338 -8.08 -3.35 29.93
CA ARG A 338 -8.04 -1.89 30.03
C ARG A 338 -9.47 -1.32 30.10
N GLU A 339 -9.84 -0.84 31.28
CA GLU A 339 -11.17 -0.26 31.56
C GLU A 339 -11.29 1.20 31.12
N GLU A 340 -10.17 1.91 31.04
CA GLU A 340 -10.12 3.31 30.61
C GLU A 340 -10.00 3.42 29.08
N PRO A 341 -10.53 4.49 28.47
CA PRO A 341 -10.30 4.78 27.07
C PRO A 341 -8.82 4.76 26.68
N ILE A 342 -8.54 4.42 25.43
CA ILE A 342 -7.16 4.36 24.91
C ILE A 342 -6.56 5.77 24.89
N SER A 343 -5.34 5.91 25.42
CA SER A 343 -4.52 7.10 25.19
C SER A 343 -3.59 6.82 24.02
N TRP A 344 -3.50 7.74 23.07
CA TRP A 344 -2.62 7.57 21.91
C TRP A 344 -1.15 7.42 22.33
N SER A 345 -0.43 6.52 21.64
CA SER A 345 1.01 6.30 21.81
C SER A 345 1.69 6.11 20.46
N ALA A 346 2.88 6.71 20.30
CA ALA A 346 3.74 6.51 19.12
C ALA A 346 4.49 5.17 19.15
N ASN A 347 4.56 4.50 20.30
CA ASN A 347 5.14 3.18 20.45
C ASN A 347 4.12 2.11 20.04
N ILE A 348 4.39 1.40 18.94
CA ILE A 348 3.48 0.39 18.38
C ILE A 348 3.16 -0.74 19.36
N ASN A 349 4.12 -1.17 20.19
CA ASN A 349 3.90 -2.24 21.15
C ASN A 349 2.99 -1.79 22.29
N GLY A 350 3.20 -0.59 22.82
CA GLY A 350 2.32 0.00 23.83
C GLY A 350 0.91 0.19 23.28
N ARG A 351 0.80 0.78 22.09
CA ARG A 351 -0.48 1.01 21.40
C ARG A 351 -1.23 -0.30 21.12
N GLY A 352 -0.54 -1.34 20.66
CA GLY A 352 -1.13 -2.66 20.41
C GLY A 352 -1.64 -3.33 21.69
N LEU A 353 -0.87 -3.29 22.78
CA LEU A 353 -1.28 -3.83 24.07
C LEU A 353 -2.51 -3.09 24.62
N ASP A 354 -2.48 -1.77 24.62
CA ASP A 354 -3.61 -0.95 25.08
C ASP A 354 -4.88 -1.25 24.28
N TYR A 355 -4.76 -1.34 22.95
CA TYR A 355 -5.90 -1.63 22.08
C TYR A 355 -6.45 -3.05 22.31
N ILE A 356 -5.60 -4.07 22.34
CA ILE A 356 -6.04 -5.47 22.56
C ILE A 356 -6.71 -5.62 23.93
N GLN A 357 -6.13 -5.05 24.99
CA GLN A 357 -6.69 -5.08 26.34
C GLN A 357 -8.02 -4.33 26.42
N ARG A 358 -8.15 -3.23 25.65
CA ARG A 358 -9.39 -2.46 25.56
C ARG A 358 -10.49 -3.25 24.86
N VAL A 359 -10.21 -3.85 23.70
CA VAL A 359 -11.18 -4.68 22.98
C VAL A 359 -11.61 -5.86 23.84
N ARG A 360 -10.69 -6.54 24.54
CA ARG A 360 -11.05 -7.66 25.45
C ARG A 360 -12.02 -7.24 26.56
N TYR A 361 -11.86 -6.04 27.11
CA TYR A 361 -12.76 -5.48 28.11
C TYR A 361 -14.12 -5.13 27.50
N LEU A 362 -14.12 -4.36 26.41
CA LEU A 362 -15.33 -3.89 25.75
C LEU A 362 -16.18 -5.05 25.20
N THR A 363 -15.57 -6.08 24.60
CA THR A 363 -16.33 -7.25 24.10
C THR A 363 -17.11 -7.94 25.22
N ARG A 364 -16.54 -8.07 26.42
CA ARG A 364 -17.23 -8.66 27.58
C ARG A 364 -18.32 -7.73 28.09
N LYS A 365 -18.01 -6.43 28.18
CA LYS A 365 -18.96 -5.41 28.59
C LYS A 365 -20.19 -5.41 27.67
N GLU A 366 -19.99 -5.25 26.37
CA GLU A 366 -21.10 -5.25 25.40
C GLU A 366 -21.91 -6.54 25.47
N ARG A 367 -21.25 -7.70 25.55
CA ARG A 367 -21.93 -9.00 25.67
C ARG A 367 -22.85 -9.09 26.89
N TYR A 368 -22.34 -8.77 28.08
CA TYR A 368 -23.14 -8.88 29.32
C TYR A 368 -24.26 -7.84 29.39
N TYR A 369 -24.01 -6.63 28.89
CA TYR A 369 -25.06 -5.59 28.82
C TYR A 369 -26.11 -5.93 27.77
N TYR A 370 -25.72 -6.59 26.66
CA TYR A 370 -26.66 -7.10 25.68
C TYR A 370 -27.60 -8.14 26.30
N TYR A 371 -27.06 -9.15 26.99
CA TYR A 371 -27.88 -10.18 27.65
C TYR A 371 -28.85 -9.60 28.66
N GLU A 372 -28.42 -8.63 29.45
CA GLU A 372 -29.32 -7.95 30.39
C GLU A 372 -30.42 -7.17 29.67
N ARG A 373 -30.10 -6.42 28.61
CA ARG A 373 -31.06 -5.63 27.84
C ARG A 373 -32.14 -6.49 27.19
N GLU A 374 -31.74 -7.63 26.63
CA GLU A 374 -32.65 -8.55 25.96
C GLU A 374 -33.30 -9.57 26.92
N GLY A 375 -32.98 -9.52 28.22
CA GLY A 375 -33.53 -10.44 29.23
C GLY A 375 -33.14 -11.92 29.02
N LEU A 376 -31.97 -12.16 28.41
CA LEU A 376 -31.46 -13.51 28.12
C LEU A 376 -30.79 -14.11 29.35
N ASP A 377 -31.11 -15.36 29.68
CA ASP A 377 -30.53 -16.02 30.84
C ASP A 377 -29.06 -16.38 30.61
N LEU A 378 -28.21 -15.92 31.53
CA LEU A 378 -26.76 -16.13 31.46
C LEU A 378 -26.37 -17.57 31.75
N LEU A 379 -27.23 -18.33 32.44
CA LEU A 379 -26.93 -19.67 32.95
C LEU A 379 -27.70 -20.80 32.25
N ASP A 380 -28.75 -20.50 31.46
CA ASP A 380 -29.74 -21.51 31.05
C ASP A 380 -29.68 -21.92 29.55
N SER A 381 -28.91 -21.19 28.73
CA SER A 381 -28.73 -21.49 27.30
C SER A 381 -27.38 -22.13 27.02
N SER A 382 -27.37 -23.21 26.24
CA SER A 382 -26.14 -23.88 25.76
C SER A 382 -25.16 -22.89 25.11
N GLU A 383 -23.86 -23.10 25.31
CA GLU A 383 -22.81 -22.30 24.67
C GLU A 383 -22.89 -22.29 23.12
N ASN A 384 -23.56 -23.29 22.52
CA ASN A 384 -23.63 -23.47 21.07
C ASN A 384 -24.93 -22.98 20.43
N GLU A 385 -25.80 -22.32 21.22
CA GLU A 385 -26.98 -21.67 20.66
C GLU A 385 -26.55 -20.59 19.64
N PRO A 386 -27.08 -20.60 18.40
CA PRO A 386 -26.74 -19.61 17.37
C PRO A 386 -26.88 -18.16 17.86
N GLY A 387 -27.90 -17.90 18.68
CA GLY A 387 -28.10 -16.59 19.31
C GLY A 387 -26.90 -16.12 20.15
N ARG A 388 -26.26 -17.01 20.92
CA ARG A 388 -25.08 -16.65 21.72
C ARG A 388 -23.85 -16.38 20.86
N LEU A 389 -23.65 -17.14 19.80
CA LEU A 389 -22.58 -16.90 18.84
C LEU A 389 -22.75 -15.54 18.16
N VAL A 390 -23.96 -15.23 17.69
CA VAL A 390 -24.28 -13.93 17.10
C VAL A 390 -24.02 -12.79 18.08
N VAL A 391 -24.50 -12.90 19.33
CA VAL A 391 -24.23 -11.87 20.36
C VAL A 391 -22.73 -11.69 20.57
N THR A 392 -21.96 -12.79 20.60
CA THR A 392 -20.50 -12.72 20.74
C THR A 392 -19.85 -12.01 19.56
N CYS A 393 -20.25 -12.32 18.33
CA CYS A 393 -19.75 -11.67 17.12
C CYS A 393 -20.09 -10.17 17.10
N ILE A 394 -21.35 -9.80 17.35
CA ILE A 394 -21.78 -8.40 17.36
C ILE A 394 -21.06 -7.62 18.47
N SER A 395 -20.98 -8.18 19.68
CA SER A 395 -20.25 -7.57 20.80
C SER A 395 -18.77 -7.34 20.49
N GLN A 396 -18.14 -8.25 19.73
CA GLN A 396 -16.77 -8.05 19.27
C GLN A 396 -16.66 -6.91 18.24
N ILE A 397 -17.60 -6.84 17.29
CA ILE A 397 -17.65 -5.79 16.26
C ILE A 397 -17.83 -4.41 16.90
N ASP A 398 -18.76 -4.29 17.84
CA ASP A 398 -19.07 -3.04 18.54
C ASP A 398 -17.90 -2.62 19.44
N ALA A 399 -17.25 -3.57 20.11
CA ALA A 399 -16.04 -3.33 20.89
C ALA A 399 -14.89 -2.82 20.04
N GLN A 400 -14.64 -3.43 18.87
CA GLN A 400 -13.62 -2.97 17.93
C GLN A 400 -13.94 -1.57 17.40
N THR A 401 -15.20 -1.30 17.08
CA THR A 401 -15.65 0.01 16.60
C THR A 401 -15.45 1.09 17.65
N THR A 402 -15.81 0.81 18.91
CA THR A 402 -15.61 1.71 20.04
C THR A 402 -14.12 1.96 20.31
N ALA A 403 -13.31 0.91 20.41
CA ALA A 403 -11.86 1.03 20.62
C ALA A 403 -11.16 1.79 19.48
N ARG A 404 -11.60 1.58 18.23
CA ARG A 404 -11.12 2.34 17.07
C ARG A 404 -11.46 3.82 17.17
N LEU A 405 -12.69 4.15 17.54
CA LEU A 405 -13.11 5.55 17.74
C LEU A 405 -12.29 6.22 18.85
N GLU A 406 -12.01 5.51 19.95
CA GLU A 406 -11.14 6.00 21.02
C GLU A 406 -9.70 6.25 20.54
N LEU A 407 -9.14 5.36 19.72
CA LEU A 407 -7.75 5.42 19.28
C LEU A 407 -7.52 6.39 18.10
N ARG A 408 -8.44 6.41 17.12
CA ARG A 408 -8.29 7.11 15.84
C ARG A 408 -9.17 8.35 15.73
N GLY A 409 -10.24 8.44 16.52
CA GLY A 409 -11.29 9.43 16.32
C GLY A 409 -12.25 9.06 15.17
N PRO A 410 -13.18 9.96 14.82
CA PRO A 410 -14.09 9.76 13.70
C PRO A 410 -13.33 9.74 12.36
N SER A 411 -13.77 8.89 11.44
CA SER A 411 -13.25 8.84 10.08
C SER A 411 -14.19 9.59 9.13
N GLU A 412 -13.64 10.46 8.29
CA GLU A 412 -14.38 11.17 7.25
C GLU A 412 -14.00 10.60 5.86
N PRO A 413 -14.97 10.33 4.97
CA PRO A 413 -14.67 9.88 3.61
C PRO A 413 -13.89 10.95 2.86
N ARG A 414 -12.66 10.63 2.44
CA ARG A 414 -11.83 11.53 1.63
C ARG A 414 -11.86 11.14 0.15
N LEU A 415 -11.56 12.10 -0.71
CA LEU A 415 -11.32 11.81 -2.13
C LEU A 415 -10.03 10.98 -2.25
N ASP A 416 -9.98 10.08 -3.22
CA ASP A 416 -8.73 9.41 -3.55
C ASP A 416 -7.72 10.46 -4.02
N ARG A 417 -6.53 10.47 -3.41
CA ARG A 417 -5.52 11.49 -3.69
C ARG A 417 -5.13 11.58 -5.16
N TRP A 418 -5.00 10.45 -5.85
CA TRP A 418 -4.65 10.46 -7.27
C TRP A 418 -5.75 11.12 -8.13
N ILE A 419 -7.02 11.06 -7.72
CA ILE A 419 -8.14 11.78 -8.35
C ILE A 419 -8.01 13.28 -8.06
N GLU A 420 -7.66 13.68 -6.83
CA GLU A 420 -7.38 15.08 -6.49
C GLU A 420 -6.28 15.65 -7.41
N TYR A 421 -5.22 14.86 -7.63
CA TYR A 421 -4.14 15.23 -8.55
C TYR A 421 -4.60 15.32 -10.00
N ALA A 422 -5.40 14.37 -10.49
CA ALA A 422 -5.87 14.35 -11.87
C ALA A 422 -6.81 15.53 -12.20
N GLN A 423 -7.50 16.09 -11.21
CA GLN A 423 -8.38 17.24 -11.37
C GLN A 423 -7.65 18.59 -11.41
N LYS A 424 -6.36 18.65 -11.03
CA LYS A 424 -5.63 19.93 -10.98
C LYS A 424 -5.43 20.49 -12.40
N PRO A 425 -5.64 21.81 -12.63
CA PRO A 425 -5.47 22.42 -13.96
C PRO A 425 -4.05 22.35 -14.54
N LEU A 426 -3.04 22.15 -13.69
CA LEU A 426 -1.61 22.11 -14.06
C LEU A 426 -1.13 20.69 -14.42
N THR A 427 -1.89 19.64 -14.09
CA THR A 427 -1.53 18.23 -14.27
C THR A 427 -2.18 17.59 -15.50
N ARG A 428 -2.55 18.39 -16.53
CA ARG A 428 -3.29 18.01 -17.77
C ARG A 428 -2.60 16.98 -18.70
N LEU A 429 -1.98 15.95 -18.16
CA LEU A 429 -1.51 14.78 -18.88
C LEU A 429 -2.41 13.61 -18.48
N ASN A 430 -3.58 13.52 -19.11
CA ASN A 430 -4.61 12.55 -18.72
C ASN A 430 -4.75 11.39 -19.72
N GLY A 431 -4.01 11.41 -20.83
CA GLY A 431 -4.15 10.42 -21.90
C GLY A 431 -2.96 9.48 -22.10
N PHE A 432 -3.16 8.49 -22.97
CA PHE A 432 -2.08 7.70 -23.56
C PHE A 432 -2.06 7.89 -25.09
N ALA A 433 -0.87 7.98 -25.66
CA ALA A 433 -0.69 7.83 -27.11
C ALA A 433 -0.66 6.33 -27.44
N ALA A 434 -1.46 5.88 -28.42
CA ALA A 434 -1.51 4.48 -28.86
C ALA A 434 -1.09 4.36 -30.33
N PHE A 435 0.04 3.71 -30.58
CA PHE A 435 0.61 3.52 -31.91
C PHE A 435 0.19 2.19 -32.51
N ARG A 436 -0.42 2.22 -33.70
CA ARG A 436 -0.67 1.01 -34.50
C ARG A 436 0.66 0.50 -35.06
N LEU A 437 1.13 -0.66 -34.60
CA LEU A 437 2.34 -1.31 -35.15
C LEU A 437 2.00 -2.49 -36.07
N CYS A 438 0.80 -3.05 -35.94
CA CYS A 438 0.33 -4.14 -36.79
C CYS A 438 -0.63 -3.65 -37.90
N HIS A 439 -0.23 -3.87 -39.15
CA HIS A 439 -1.02 -3.56 -40.35
C HIS A 439 -1.50 -4.81 -41.11
N LYS A 440 -1.33 -6.01 -40.54
CA LYS A 440 -1.77 -7.27 -41.16
C LYS A 440 -3.30 -7.43 -41.23
N TYR A 441 -4.02 -6.73 -40.35
CA TYR A 441 -5.48 -6.77 -40.27
C TYR A 441 -6.11 -5.66 -41.10
N ASP A 442 -7.24 -5.96 -41.75
CA ASP A 442 -8.05 -5.00 -42.48
C ASP A 442 -8.68 -3.96 -41.54
N ASP A 443 -9.19 -2.86 -42.12
CA ASP A 443 -9.79 -1.77 -41.36
C ASP A 443 -11.03 -2.23 -40.57
N LYS A 444 -11.73 -3.27 -41.04
CA LYS A 444 -12.87 -3.85 -40.34
C LYS A 444 -12.45 -4.48 -39.01
N LYS A 445 -11.47 -5.39 -39.03
CA LYS A 445 -10.93 -6.03 -37.81
C LYS A 445 -10.23 -5.02 -36.91
N TRP A 446 -9.56 -4.03 -37.48
CA TRP A 446 -8.96 -2.93 -36.72
C TRP A 446 -10.01 -2.12 -35.95
N ASN A 447 -11.11 -1.75 -36.59
CA ASN A 447 -12.20 -1.03 -35.94
C ASN A 447 -12.94 -1.89 -34.91
N GLU A 448 -13.10 -3.19 -35.17
CA GLU A 448 -13.64 -4.13 -34.19
C GLU A 448 -12.75 -4.20 -32.94
N PHE A 449 -11.44 -4.36 -33.12
CA PHE A 449 -10.45 -4.31 -32.04
C PHE A 449 -10.57 -3.01 -31.24
N LYS A 450 -10.53 -1.85 -31.90
CA LYS A 450 -10.64 -0.53 -31.24
C LYS A 450 -11.88 -0.44 -30.39
N THR A 451 -13.03 -0.84 -30.94
CA THR A 451 -14.32 -0.81 -30.23
C THR A 451 -14.28 -1.68 -28.98
N LYS A 452 -13.76 -2.91 -29.08
CA LYS A 452 -13.63 -3.82 -27.94
C LYS A 452 -12.63 -3.33 -26.89
N PHE A 453 -11.51 -2.75 -27.32
CA PHE A 453 -10.50 -2.16 -26.44
C PHE A 453 -11.06 -0.96 -25.68
N GLU A 454 -11.67 0.00 -26.37
CA GLU A 454 -12.26 1.18 -25.76
C GLU A 454 -13.39 0.81 -24.78
N ALA A 455 -14.21 -0.19 -25.11
CA ALA A 455 -15.24 -0.70 -24.20
C ALA A 455 -14.63 -1.35 -22.94
N ASP A 456 -13.54 -2.12 -23.08
CA ASP A 456 -12.88 -2.78 -21.94
C ASP A 456 -12.27 -1.79 -20.95
N ILE A 457 -11.66 -0.71 -21.48
CA ILE A 457 -11.02 0.32 -20.66
C ILE A 457 -11.98 1.42 -20.21
N ALA A 458 -13.26 1.41 -20.60
CA ALA A 458 -14.23 2.45 -20.25
C ALA A 458 -14.79 2.30 -18.82
N ASP A 459 -14.89 1.07 -18.32
CA ASP A 459 -15.46 0.77 -17.00
C ASP A 459 -14.40 0.79 -15.89
N TRP A 460 -13.85 1.96 -15.57
CA TRP A 460 -12.80 2.13 -14.54
C TRP A 460 -13.18 3.21 -13.54
N GLY A 461 -12.67 3.14 -12.31
CA GLY A 461 -12.95 4.10 -11.25
C GLY A 461 -14.34 3.94 -10.62
N LEU A 462 -14.87 2.72 -10.66
CA LEU A 462 -16.13 2.35 -10.03
C LEU A 462 -16.12 2.69 -8.53
N GLY A 463 -17.21 3.29 -8.04
CA GLY A 463 -17.36 3.64 -6.62
C GLY A 463 -16.51 4.82 -6.15
N LYS A 464 -15.80 5.51 -7.06
CA LYS A 464 -14.94 6.65 -6.72
C LYS A 464 -15.66 7.98 -6.87
N LYS A 465 -15.61 8.81 -5.83
CA LYS A 465 -16.16 10.17 -5.86
C LYS A 465 -15.30 11.06 -6.76
N GLY A 466 -15.93 11.89 -7.60
CA GLY A 466 -15.22 12.85 -8.47
C GLY A 466 -14.55 12.26 -9.71
N ILE A 467 -14.75 10.96 -9.97
CA ILE A 467 -14.09 10.25 -11.07
C ILE A 467 -14.58 10.67 -12.46
N ASP A 468 -15.84 11.06 -12.58
CA ASP A 468 -16.46 11.34 -13.89
C ASP A 468 -15.81 12.51 -14.62
N ASP A 469 -15.31 13.50 -13.89
CA ASP A 469 -14.58 14.62 -14.49
C ASP A 469 -13.19 14.19 -14.97
N VAL A 470 -12.54 13.27 -14.24
CA VAL A 470 -11.26 12.69 -14.69
C VAL A 470 -11.47 11.82 -15.94
N ARG A 471 -12.55 11.01 -15.97
CA ARG A 471 -12.90 10.17 -17.12
C ARG A 471 -13.06 10.95 -18.42
N LYS A 472 -13.64 12.17 -18.37
CA LYS A 472 -13.81 13.03 -19.56
C LYS A 472 -12.49 13.44 -20.19
N GLU A 473 -11.45 13.59 -19.38
CA GLU A 473 -10.12 14.02 -19.81
C GLU A 473 -9.21 12.84 -20.18
N CYS A 474 -9.47 11.64 -19.64
CA CYS A 474 -8.70 10.45 -19.95
C CYS A 474 -9.05 9.86 -21.32
N LYS A 475 -8.14 10.02 -22.28
CA LYS A 475 -8.34 9.62 -23.68
C LYS A 475 -7.18 8.79 -24.22
N ILE A 476 -7.52 7.90 -25.14
CA ILE A 476 -6.55 7.23 -25.99
C ILE A 476 -6.40 8.03 -27.27
N HIS A 477 -5.18 8.53 -27.50
CA HIS A 477 -4.82 9.25 -28.72
C HIS A 477 -4.26 8.24 -29.72
N TRP A 478 -5.13 7.73 -30.59
CA TRP A 478 -4.75 6.81 -31.65
C TRP A 478 -3.85 7.51 -32.68
N ILE A 479 -2.65 6.97 -32.88
CA ILE A 479 -1.71 7.40 -33.88
C ILE A 479 -1.54 6.26 -34.88
N ASP A 480 -2.14 6.43 -36.04
CA ASP A 480 -1.93 5.56 -37.18
C ASP A 480 -0.80 6.17 -38.04
N GLY A 481 0.30 5.45 -38.17
CA GLY A 481 1.46 5.91 -38.92
C GLY A 481 2.27 4.74 -39.46
N LYS A 482 3.25 5.02 -40.33
CA LYS A 482 4.11 4.01 -40.98
C LYS A 482 5.14 3.38 -40.01
N GLN A 483 4.86 3.35 -38.71
CA GLN A 483 5.80 2.79 -37.73
C GLN A 483 5.62 1.28 -37.66
N GLU A 484 6.63 0.54 -38.10
CA GLU A 484 6.60 -0.93 -38.03
C GLU A 484 7.29 -1.45 -36.76
N THR A 485 8.07 -0.59 -36.07
CA THR A 485 8.86 -0.97 -34.90
C THR A 485 8.63 -0.06 -33.69
N ILE A 486 8.90 -0.60 -32.50
CA ILE A 486 8.87 0.16 -31.23
C ILE A 486 9.86 1.32 -31.27
N LYS A 487 11.04 1.15 -31.90
CA LYS A 487 12.05 2.20 -32.04
C LYS A 487 11.53 3.39 -32.85
N ASP A 488 10.81 3.12 -33.93
CA ASP A 488 10.19 4.17 -34.76
C ASP A 488 9.04 4.86 -34.03
N ALA A 489 8.20 4.09 -33.32
CA ALA A 489 7.14 4.62 -32.48
C ALA A 489 7.69 5.53 -31.36
N LYS A 490 8.78 5.13 -30.71
CA LYS A 490 9.47 5.92 -29.69
C LYS A 490 9.98 7.25 -30.24
N ARG A 491 10.63 7.26 -31.41
CA ARG A 491 11.06 8.52 -32.06
C ARG A 491 9.87 9.42 -32.41
N LYS A 492 8.79 8.83 -32.93
CA LYS A 492 7.57 9.58 -33.27
C LYS A 492 6.87 10.13 -32.03
N PHE A 493 6.84 9.36 -30.94
CA PHE A 493 6.27 9.76 -29.65
C PHE A 493 6.89 11.08 -29.15
N TYR A 494 8.22 11.19 -29.15
CA TYR A 494 8.90 12.45 -28.79
C TYR A 494 8.53 13.64 -29.69
N SER A 495 8.23 13.41 -30.97
CA SER A 495 7.82 14.48 -31.88
C SER A 495 6.38 14.96 -31.66
N VAL A 496 5.50 14.11 -31.12
CA VAL A 496 4.07 14.44 -30.92
C VAL A 496 3.77 14.87 -29.48
N LEU A 497 4.64 14.54 -28.53
CA LEU A 497 4.51 14.86 -27.11
C LEU A 497 4.12 16.32 -26.83
N PRO A 498 4.73 17.34 -27.48
CA PRO A 498 4.38 18.74 -27.19
C PRO A 498 2.94 19.13 -27.56
N ASN A 499 2.27 18.34 -28.41
CA ASN A 499 0.98 18.67 -28.99
C ASN A 499 -0.17 17.81 -28.44
N LEU A 500 0.11 16.85 -27.54
CA LEU A 500 -0.87 15.90 -27.04
C LEU A 500 -0.89 15.90 -25.50
N PRO A 501 -2.09 15.89 -24.86
CA PRO A 501 -2.23 15.83 -23.41
C PRO A 501 -2.04 14.39 -22.88
N VAL A 502 -0.89 13.79 -23.15
CA VAL A 502 -0.58 12.38 -22.83
C VAL A 502 0.57 12.25 -21.83
N HIS A 503 0.60 11.17 -21.07
CA HIS A 503 1.73 10.86 -20.19
C HIS A 503 3.05 10.82 -21.00
N HIS A 504 4.12 11.42 -20.47
CA HIS A 504 5.39 11.61 -21.20
C HIS A 504 6.42 10.49 -21.00
N ARG A 505 6.22 9.62 -20.02
CA ARG A 505 7.16 8.53 -19.68
C ARG A 505 6.87 7.24 -20.43
N MET A 506 5.68 7.11 -21.03
CA MET A 506 5.27 5.90 -21.72
C MET A 506 4.20 6.14 -22.77
N PHE A 507 4.07 5.19 -23.69
CA PHE A 507 3.00 5.13 -24.67
C PHE A 507 2.55 3.68 -24.86
N LEU A 508 1.44 3.49 -25.55
CA LEU A 508 0.89 2.17 -25.89
C LEU A 508 1.29 1.81 -27.31
N ALA A 509 1.68 0.56 -27.50
CA ALA A 509 1.96 -0.04 -28.80
C ALA A 509 0.92 -1.13 -29.08
N ILE A 510 0.39 -1.14 -30.29
CA ILE A 510 -0.64 -2.09 -30.71
C ILE A 510 -0.02 -3.05 -31.70
N ASP A 511 0.57 -4.11 -31.14
CA ASP A 511 1.16 -5.23 -31.89
C ASP A 511 0.10 -6.28 -32.26
N GLU A 512 0.53 -7.31 -33.00
CA GLU A 512 -0.36 -8.40 -33.43
C GLU A 512 -1.00 -9.12 -32.23
N ALA A 513 -0.21 -9.40 -31.18
CA ALA A 513 -0.68 -10.05 -29.96
C ALA A 513 -1.76 -9.21 -29.24
N THR A 514 -1.59 -7.89 -29.16
CA THR A 514 -2.58 -6.97 -28.59
C THR A 514 -3.90 -7.07 -29.35
N ILE A 515 -3.88 -7.07 -30.69
CA ILE A 515 -5.09 -7.18 -31.51
C ILE A 515 -5.77 -8.54 -31.28
N GLN A 516 -5.00 -9.64 -31.34
CA GLN A 516 -5.52 -11.00 -31.11
C GLN A 516 -6.17 -11.14 -29.73
N SER A 517 -5.57 -10.53 -28.69
CA SER A 517 -6.08 -10.58 -27.31
C SER A 517 -7.50 -10.02 -27.11
N TYR A 518 -8.02 -9.23 -28.05
CA TYR A 518 -9.40 -8.73 -28.03
C TYR A 518 -10.30 -9.37 -29.09
N LEU A 519 -9.72 -9.88 -30.18
CA LEU A 519 -10.50 -10.50 -31.24
C LEU A 519 -10.78 -11.99 -30.96
N GLU A 520 -9.87 -12.68 -30.28
CA GLU A 520 -10.03 -14.08 -29.94
C GLU A 520 -10.95 -14.25 -28.72
N PRO A 521 -11.90 -15.19 -28.76
CA PRO A 521 -12.72 -15.51 -27.60
C PRO A 521 -11.86 -16.16 -26.51
N ASN A 522 -12.13 -15.80 -25.24
CA ASN A 522 -11.49 -16.35 -24.04
C ASN A 522 -10.00 -16.02 -23.82
N SER A 523 -9.39 -15.14 -24.63
CA SER A 523 -8.05 -14.64 -24.37
C SER A 523 -8.05 -13.54 -23.30
N SER A 524 -6.92 -13.42 -22.59
CA SER A 524 -6.70 -12.30 -21.68
C SER A 524 -6.60 -11.01 -22.48
N LYS A 525 -7.44 -10.02 -22.20
CA LYS A 525 -7.39 -8.72 -22.90
C LYS A 525 -6.25 -7.86 -22.37
N PHE A 526 -5.23 -7.56 -23.19
CA PHE A 526 -4.08 -6.78 -22.77
C PHE A 526 -3.58 -5.81 -23.84
N VAL A 527 -2.78 -4.83 -23.42
CA VAL A 527 -2.11 -3.87 -24.29
C VAL A 527 -0.62 -3.79 -23.95
N LEU A 528 0.23 -3.59 -24.96
CA LEU A 528 1.67 -3.40 -24.76
C LEU A 528 1.95 -1.95 -24.36
N ALA A 529 2.42 -1.75 -23.13
CA ALA A 529 2.97 -0.49 -22.66
C ALA A 529 4.48 -0.44 -22.93
N VAL A 530 4.96 0.71 -23.41
CA VAL A 530 6.36 0.95 -23.77
C VAL A 530 6.92 2.07 -22.89
N ASP A 531 8.05 1.81 -22.25
CA ASP A 531 8.81 2.83 -21.52
C ASP A 531 9.54 3.72 -22.52
N ALA A 532 9.14 4.99 -22.56
CA ALA A 532 9.69 5.96 -23.51
C ALA A 532 11.13 6.36 -23.15
N GLN A 533 11.60 6.11 -21.92
CA GLN A 533 12.91 6.53 -21.43
C GLN A 533 13.93 5.39 -21.41
N TYR A 534 13.49 4.13 -21.51
CA TYR A 534 14.35 2.95 -21.53
C TYR A 534 15.35 2.98 -22.69
N GLY A 535 16.67 2.93 -22.42
CA GLY A 535 17.71 2.96 -23.48
C GLY A 535 17.83 4.30 -24.24
N THR A 536 17.52 5.44 -23.60
CA THR A 536 17.64 6.78 -24.25
C THR A 536 18.70 7.70 -23.62
N VAL A 537 19.29 7.34 -22.48
CA VAL A 537 20.33 8.13 -21.80
C VAL A 537 21.26 7.18 -21.02
N GLY A 538 22.55 7.12 -21.38
CA GLY A 538 23.61 6.55 -20.53
C GLY A 538 23.63 5.02 -20.30
N GLU A 539 22.71 4.26 -20.90
CA GLU A 539 22.66 2.79 -20.81
C GLU A 539 23.22 2.09 -22.07
N GLU A 540 23.58 2.84 -23.12
CA GLU A 540 24.35 2.32 -24.26
C GLU A 540 25.85 2.34 -23.92
N GLY A 541 26.25 1.53 -22.94
CA GLY A 541 27.61 1.03 -22.85
C GLY A 541 27.72 -0.16 -23.81
N GLU A 542 28.26 0.07 -25.01
CA GLU A 542 28.80 -1.03 -25.80
C GLU A 542 30.01 -1.61 -25.06
N GLY A 543 29.85 -2.81 -24.47
CA GLY A 543 30.95 -3.67 -24.04
C GLY A 543 31.07 -3.88 -22.53
N ASP A 544 30.94 -5.14 -22.09
CA ASP A 544 31.48 -5.74 -20.85
C ASP A 544 31.34 -4.98 -19.51
N ASP A 545 30.49 -3.96 -19.39
CA ASP A 545 30.19 -3.35 -18.10
C ASP A 545 29.35 -4.32 -17.24
N PRO A 546 29.69 -4.48 -15.94
CA PRO A 546 28.92 -5.32 -15.04
C PRO A 546 27.47 -4.83 -14.98
N PRO A 547 26.48 -5.74 -14.87
CA PRO A 547 25.08 -5.36 -14.77
C PRO A 547 24.89 -4.29 -13.69
N SER A 548 24.16 -3.23 -14.04
CA SER A 548 23.87 -2.15 -13.12
C SER A 548 23.03 -2.69 -11.94
N GLU A 549 23.06 -2.04 -10.77
CA GLU A 549 22.17 -2.45 -9.65
C GLU A 549 20.68 -2.50 -10.06
N GLN A 550 20.29 -1.77 -11.12
CA GLN A 550 18.93 -1.81 -11.66
C GLN A 550 18.60 -3.16 -12.30
N ASP A 551 19.57 -3.86 -12.90
CA ASP A 551 19.37 -5.17 -13.51
C ASP A 551 19.02 -6.25 -12.49
N HIS A 552 19.47 -6.08 -11.24
CA HIS A 552 19.11 -6.95 -10.12
C HIS A 552 17.70 -6.69 -9.55
N GLU A 553 17.16 -5.47 -9.68
CA GLU A 553 15.82 -5.13 -9.17
C GLU A 553 14.69 -5.44 -10.16
N VAL A 554 15.01 -5.56 -11.46
CA VAL A 554 14.06 -5.79 -12.55
C VAL A 554 14.60 -6.80 -13.59
N PRO A 555 14.86 -8.06 -13.17
CA PRO A 555 15.58 -9.03 -13.99
C PRO A 555 14.87 -9.30 -15.32
N GLY A 556 15.58 -9.17 -16.44
CA GLY A 556 15.07 -9.45 -17.79
C GLY A 556 14.11 -8.40 -18.36
N TYR A 557 14.02 -7.21 -17.75
CA TYR A 557 13.21 -6.12 -18.30
C TYR A 557 13.80 -5.57 -19.59
N ASN A 558 12.98 -5.37 -20.62
CA ASN A 558 13.42 -4.95 -21.96
C ASN A 558 12.81 -3.62 -22.44
N GLY A 559 12.25 -2.82 -21.52
CA GLY A 559 11.57 -1.57 -21.85
C GLY A 559 10.08 -1.70 -22.19
N THR A 560 9.51 -2.91 -22.12
CA THR A 560 8.08 -3.13 -22.41
C THR A 560 7.40 -4.06 -21.40
N VAL A 561 6.11 -3.85 -21.17
CA VAL A 561 5.28 -4.75 -20.36
C VAL A 561 3.88 -4.81 -20.97
N ARG A 562 3.30 -6.01 -21.08
CA ARG A 562 1.88 -6.14 -21.40
C ARG A 562 1.04 -5.93 -20.15
N ILE A 563 -0.03 -5.15 -20.23
CA ILE A 563 -0.88 -4.82 -19.08
C ILE A 563 -2.32 -5.14 -19.44
N LEU A 564 -3.06 -5.75 -18.51
CA LEU A 564 -4.50 -5.97 -18.71
C LEU A 564 -5.22 -4.65 -18.99
N GLY A 565 -6.16 -4.65 -19.97
CA GLY A 565 -6.95 -3.47 -20.30
C GLY A 565 -7.66 -2.88 -19.08
N SER A 566 -8.21 -3.75 -18.22
CA SER A 566 -8.88 -3.38 -16.97
C SER A 566 -8.02 -2.59 -15.97
N LEU A 567 -6.70 -2.64 -16.08
CA LEU A 567 -5.75 -1.97 -15.17
C LEU A 567 -5.18 -0.67 -15.76
N LEU A 568 -5.52 -0.34 -17.01
CA LEU A 568 -4.90 0.77 -17.72
C LEU A 568 -5.12 2.11 -17.03
N TRP A 569 -6.32 2.39 -16.53
CA TRP A 569 -6.63 3.66 -15.87
C TRP A 569 -6.61 3.56 -14.35
N ASP A 570 -7.27 2.54 -13.79
CA ASP A 570 -7.39 2.29 -12.35
C ASP A 570 -6.05 2.13 -11.63
N GLU A 571 -5.02 1.73 -12.38
CA GLU A 571 -3.70 1.46 -11.83
C GLU A 571 -2.60 2.18 -12.60
N LEU A 572 -2.38 1.84 -13.87
CA LEU A 572 -1.27 2.43 -14.61
C LEU A 572 -1.43 3.95 -14.76
N GLY A 573 -2.62 4.40 -15.17
CA GLY A 573 -2.97 5.81 -15.28
C GLY A 573 -2.82 6.53 -13.93
N ALA A 574 -3.40 5.98 -12.86
CA ALA A 574 -3.24 6.52 -11.50
C ALA A 574 -1.76 6.66 -11.10
N MET A 575 -0.94 5.63 -11.35
CA MET A 575 0.50 5.64 -11.07
C MET A 575 1.28 6.65 -11.91
N GLN A 576 0.91 6.86 -13.18
CA GLN A 576 1.55 7.86 -14.03
C GLN A 576 1.16 9.28 -13.59
N THR A 577 -0.09 9.51 -13.21
CA THR A 577 -0.58 10.81 -12.72
C THR A 577 0.11 11.23 -11.42
N THR A 578 0.33 10.30 -10.49
CA THR A 578 1.04 10.58 -9.23
C THR A 578 2.56 10.43 -9.33
N GLN A 579 3.10 10.19 -10.53
CA GLN A 579 4.53 9.91 -10.74
C GLN A 579 5.07 8.76 -9.87
N GLY A 580 4.20 7.87 -9.39
CA GLY A 580 4.48 6.93 -8.30
C GLY A 580 5.31 5.71 -8.70
N VAL A 581 5.15 5.23 -9.94
CA VAL A 581 5.75 3.96 -10.37
C VAL A 581 6.17 4.02 -11.86
N LEU A 582 7.41 3.62 -12.13
CA LEU A 582 7.92 3.42 -13.50
C LEU A 582 7.48 2.05 -14.04
N LEU A 583 7.33 1.93 -15.36
CA LEU A 583 6.87 0.69 -16.00
C LEU A 583 7.71 -0.53 -15.60
N LYS A 584 9.04 -0.36 -15.54
CA LYS A 584 9.98 -1.41 -15.10
C LYS A 584 9.66 -2.00 -13.72
N ARG A 585 9.02 -1.24 -12.83
CA ARG A 585 8.66 -1.71 -11.49
C ARG A 585 7.47 -2.66 -11.49
N LEU A 586 6.66 -2.70 -12.55
CA LEU A 586 5.55 -3.66 -12.73
C LEU A 586 6.04 -5.00 -13.31
N TRP A 587 7.15 -4.98 -14.06
CA TRP A 587 7.70 -6.16 -14.72
C TRP A 587 7.87 -7.41 -13.83
N PRO A 588 8.34 -7.31 -12.57
CA PRO A 588 8.48 -8.49 -11.72
C PRO A 588 7.18 -9.28 -11.45
N TYR A 589 6.01 -8.67 -11.64
CA TYR A 589 4.71 -9.34 -11.53
C TYR A 589 4.17 -9.86 -12.86
N ALA A 590 4.82 -9.50 -13.96
CA ALA A 590 4.49 -9.96 -15.31
C ALA A 590 5.44 -11.08 -15.76
N MET A 591 6.70 -11.08 -15.32
CA MET A 591 7.73 -12.02 -15.81
C MET A 591 7.44 -13.49 -15.46
N SER A 592 6.67 -13.73 -14.39
CA SER A 592 6.20 -15.06 -13.98
C SER A 592 4.86 -15.46 -14.62
N ASP A 593 4.29 -14.65 -15.50
CA ASP A 593 3.07 -14.97 -16.25
C ASP A 593 3.44 -15.58 -17.61
N VAL A 594 2.71 -16.62 -18.03
CA VAL A 594 2.96 -17.33 -19.30
C VAL A 594 2.87 -16.39 -20.50
N GLU A 595 1.94 -15.43 -20.48
CA GLU A 595 1.73 -14.43 -21.53
C GLU A 595 2.61 -13.18 -21.31
N LYS A 596 3.39 -13.16 -20.22
CA LYS A 596 4.17 -12.00 -19.73
C LYS A 596 3.29 -10.77 -19.51
N VAL A 597 2.06 -10.99 -19.03
CA VAL A 597 1.07 -9.94 -18.79
C VAL A 597 1.04 -9.56 -17.31
N TYR A 598 1.13 -8.26 -17.04
CA TYR A 598 0.87 -7.69 -15.73
C TYR A 598 -0.64 -7.75 -15.43
N ARG A 599 -0.99 -8.59 -14.46
CA ARG A 599 -2.37 -8.80 -14.00
C ARG A 599 -2.73 -8.06 -12.69
N GLY A 600 -1.94 -7.05 -12.34
CA GLY A 600 -2.11 -6.28 -11.11
C GLY A 600 -1.25 -6.82 -9.97
N TYR A 601 -1.25 -6.09 -8.85
CA TYR A 601 -0.59 -6.54 -7.63
C TYR A 601 -1.26 -7.83 -7.12
N LYS A 602 -0.44 -8.83 -6.79
CA LYS A 602 -0.87 -10.06 -6.13
C LYS A 602 -0.05 -10.23 -4.84
N PRO A 603 -0.68 -10.35 -3.66
CA PRO A 603 0.00 -10.69 -2.43
C PRO A 603 0.77 -12.01 -2.58
N GLY A 604 1.96 -12.07 -2.00
CA GLY A 604 2.80 -13.27 -2.02
C GLY A 604 4.22 -13.01 -2.49
N THR A 605 5.04 -14.07 -2.41
CA THR A 605 6.46 -14.02 -2.76
C THR A 605 6.65 -13.72 -4.24
N VAL A 606 7.31 -12.61 -4.55
CA VAL A 606 7.80 -12.35 -5.92
C VAL A 606 9.15 -13.01 -6.09
N LEU A 607 9.28 -13.89 -7.07
CA LEU A 607 10.52 -14.62 -7.35
C LEU A 607 11.49 -13.77 -8.18
N LYS A 608 12.80 -14.06 -8.09
CA LYS A 608 13.85 -13.35 -8.86
C LYS A 608 14.05 -13.87 -10.28
N PHE A 609 13.31 -14.91 -10.67
CA PHE A 609 13.51 -15.60 -11.95
C PHE A 609 12.99 -14.76 -13.11
N SER A 610 13.76 -14.74 -14.20
CA SER A 610 13.47 -13.90 -15.37
C SER A 610 12.49 -14.55 -16.36
N SER A 611 12.12 -15.80 -16.11
CA SER A 611 11.23 -16.60 -16.95
C SER A 611 10.19 -17.39 -16.14
N TYR A 612 9.09 -17.73 -16.82
CA TYR A 612 8.04 -18.59 -16.28
C TYR A 612 8.56 -20.02 -16.05
N GLU A 613 9.40 -20.54 -16.95
CA GLU A 613 9.92 -21.89 -16.89
C GLU A 613 10.78 -22.11 -15.64
N GLU A 614 11.64 -21.15 -15.31
CA GLU A 614 12.44 -21.16 -14.07
C GLU A 614 11.56 -21.11 -12.82
N THR A 615 10.51 -20.27 -12.86
CA THR A 615 9.52 -20.16 -11.78
C THR A 615 8.80 -21.49 -11.57
N ALA A 616 8.25 -22.07 -12.63
CA ALA A 616 7.53 -23.34 -12.58
C ALA A 616 8.44 -24.49 -12.12
N ALA A 617 9.68 -24.55 -12.61
CA ALA A 617 10.66 -25.56 -12.17
C ALA A 617 10.95 -25.45 -10.67
N TRP A 618 11.09 -24.23 -10.14
CA TRP A 618 11.30 -23.98 -8.72
C TRP A 618 10.08 -24.37 -7.87
N GLU A 619 8.87 -24.04 -8.32
CA GLU A 619 7.62 -24.40 -7.64
C GLU A 619 7.43 -25.93 -7.56
N VAL A 620 7.64 -26.63 -8.67
CA VAL A 620 7.56 -28.10 -8.73
C VAL A 620 8.59 -28.74 -7.81
N LEU A 621 9.85 -28.27 -7.85
CA LEU A 621 10.90 -28.80 -6.98
C LEU A 621 10.50 -28.67 -5.51
N ASN A 622 10.00 -27.51 -5.08
CA ASN A 622 9.60 -27.27 -3.69
C ASN A 622 8.35 -28.05 -3.28
N ALA A 623 7.41 -28.31 -4.18
CA ALA A 623 6.25 -29.15 -3.89
C ALA A 623 6.66 -30.61 -3.67
N VAL A 624 7.64 -31.11 -4.42
CA VAL A 624 8.05 -32.53 -4.42
C VAL A 624 9.10 -32.84 -3.36
N LEU A 625 10.04 -31.92 -3.07
CA LEU A 625 11.16 -32.14 -2.16
C LEU A 625 10.74 -32.67 -0.76
N PRO A 626 9.70 -32.13 -0.10
CA PRO A 626 9.26 -32.62 1.20
C PRO A 626 8.78 -34.07 1.16
N PHE A 627 8.15 -34.50 0.06
CA PHE A 627 7.72 -35.87 -0.13
C PHE A 627 8.91 -36.80 -0.37
N ALA A 628 9.88 -36.39 -1.19
CA ALA A 628 11.10 -37.14 -1.43
C ALA A 628 11.90 -37.35 -0.14
N ILE A 629 12.06 -36.30 0.68
CA ILE A 629 12.74 -36.38 1.98
C ILE A 629 12.00 -37.31 2.94
N ARG A 630 10.67 -37.23 3.04
CA ARG A 630 9.86 -38.15 3.87
C ARG A 630 9.95 -39.59 3.40
N PHE A 631 10.02 -39.82 2.10
CA PHE A 631 10.14 -41.15 1.52
C PHE A 631 11.52 -41.78 1.82
N VAL A 632 12.59 -40.98 1.72
CA VAL A 632 13.95 -41.39 2.08
C VAL A 632 14.07 -41.64 3.59
N ALA A 633 13.48 -40.78 4.43
CA ALA A 633 13.45 -40.98 5.89
C ALA A 633 12.68 -42.26 6.29
N ARG A 634 11.58 -42.60 5.60
CA ARG A 634 10.85 -43.85 5.82
C ARG A 634 11.61 -45.10 5.37
N ARG A 635 12.43 -45.01 4.33
CA ARG A 635 13.31 -46.13 3.90
C ARG A 635 14.55 -46.27 4.77
N GLY A 636 15.05 -45.18 5.36
CA GLY A 636 16.20 -45.19 6.27
C GLY A 636 15.90 -45.73 7.67
N GLY A 637 14.62 -45.71 8.11
CA GLY A 637 14.17 -46.24 9.41
C GLY A 637 13.84 -47.73 9.45
N LEU A 638 14.14 -48.49 8.38
CA LEU A 638 13.95 -49.95 8.32
C LEU A 638 15.25 -50.74 8.55
N ASN A 639 16.35 -50.06 8.90
CA ASN A 639 17.65 -50.67 9.24
C ASN A 639 18.17 -50.20 10.62
N SER A 640 17.29 -50.16 11.63
CA SER A 640 17.70 -50.02 13.04
C SER A 640 16.96 -51.00 13.92
#